data_AF-A0A0B2UKJ0-F1
#
_entry.id   AF-A0A0B2UKJ0-F1
#
_cell.length_a   1.000
_cell.length_b   1.000
_cell.length_c   1.000
_cell.angle_alpha   90.00
_cell.angle_beta   90.00
_cell.angle_gamma   90.00
#
_symmetry.space_group_name_H-M   'P 1'
#
loop_
_entity.id
_entity.type
_entity.pdbx_description
1 polymer ?
#
loop_
_entity_poly.entity_id
_entity_poly.type
_entity_poly.pdbx_seq_one_letter_code
_entity_poly.pdbx_strand_id
1 'polypeptide(L)'
;MCPSEQMEEISSILRGINVTIMHEEYEKIISQLPTDTKYLKMVFDNIDELFACSMNGGICWLLGLLRNPFMLEISQDVFEKVANVLLKAADTMNIRKIALKCLAMLVYKTNTNHYIDSNDSECIINMIKVSKETYYVFLKYLSVLGKKVETNGILKDDSVSVKMSKIKIMASNPCVETLKVFFDLLNESDTRLGWVLCKSFVKICMHADMSMAISELKSRCKVIFANESSWINIMTILGMLALHGEDIGDVLDIVIEAGMYNNQFVHNAEMMREASLFLVWATVRGSSTFDKQLVCFSAARALLDESLSCRRAAASVVLEYVGKFPALIDQEIVSLINFHSVKRLSSCSNVVGKVMELLQSQDIFERCILRNIFHSSIEVKEQACYCISSFFDAKNAVCSIIRTNITTPSDYIGVFVLVREFFKQDRDDEVNEIVELICNIRVDSNFAKFKEFEVFVSLYVEIIEHVSGIICINDIGDTESIFENVYMFLVKNVYSIGVSRIAWMLMKSNKRFADRIFRAINRCNEGFILANARNEIHMDKVEKQYQEWLRHGSIDTKIHVMKAICFTEYFEKYEEHVLNGLEDYTTDFRGDIGAGLRMQSLVVAFMAMKNDIPTRYFVRYFVGKSKVLRDMCVAMCKECRIFVSGFEYIRQKSVYISCAEASIYNSLSAIRPFLDEFYKVFTNLLIESDKGNDEMIYMSLISALSYLDGSHHKEFVYGIIEAFGSVDASMCKMILEHAFEIREKLLPCITQILRDNTHFKCDGSDSITHNVQNNILRRIKWATVEMVVGLIQLEITYNNPIYINNYELISMVSLTTTDPFIPLGLNNAITQVLQIHK
;
A
#
# COMPACT_ATOMS: atom_id res chain seq x y z
N MET A 1 18.32 65.93 5.16
CA MET A 1 17.75 65.38 6.41
C MET A 1 18.84 65.39 7.46
N CYS A 2 18.50 65.81 8.67
CA CYS A 2 19.40 65.67 9.83
C CYS A 2 19.67 64.16 10.05
N PRO A 3 20.86 63.72 10.51
CA PRO A 3 21.14 62.30 10.77
C PRO A 3 20.09 61.62 11.66
N SER A 4 19.45 62.37 12.55
CA SER A 4 18.33 61.91 13.39
C SER A 4 17.06 61.57 12.60
N GLU A 5 16.69 62.39 11.61
CA GLU A 5 15.51 62.16 10.76
C GLU A 5 15.69 60.95 9.83
N GLN A 6 16.92 60.72 9.35
CA GLN A 6 17.24 59.55 8.52
C GLN A 6 17.21 58.25 9.33
N MET A 7 17.66 58.29 10.59
CA MET A 7 17.60 57.13 11.49
C MET A 7 16.17 56.77 11.86
N GLU A 8 15.28 57.75 12.01
CA GLU A 8 13.87 57.51 12.34
C GLU A 8 13.10 56.90 11.15
N GLU A 9 13.33 57.40 9.94
CA GLU A 9 12.77 56.83 8.70
C GLU A 9 13.22 55.38 8.49
N ILE A 10 14.52 55.10 8.68
CA ILE A 10 15.05 53.74 8.52
C ILE A 10 14.57 52.83 9.64
N SER A 11 14.49 53.32 10.88
CA SER A 11 13.93 52.56 11.99
C SER A 11 12.45 52.20 11.77
N SER A 12 11.70 53.05 11.05
CA SER A 12 10.31 52.76 10.63
C SER A 12 10.26 51.62 9.60
N ILE A 13 11.13 51.66 8.58
CA ILE A 13 11.27 50.58 7.58
C ILE A 13 11.66 49.26 8.26
N LEU A 14 12.64 49.30 9.17
CA LEU A 14 13.13 48.14 9.91
C LEU A 14 12.07 47.53 10.84
N ARG A 15 11.23 48.36 11.48
CA ARG A 15 10.09 47.90 12.29
C ARG A 15 9.03 47.17 11.45
N GLY A 16 8.89 47.51 10.17
CA GLY A 16 8.02 46.82 9.23
C GLY A 16 8.50 45.41 8.83
N ILE A 17 9.77 45.07 9.09
CA ILE A 17 10.43 43.80 8.70
C ILE A 17 10.30 42.71 9.79
N ASN A 18 9.26 42.77 10.63
CA ASN A 18 9.10 41.92 11.82
C ASN A 18 8.48 40.53 11.59
N VAL A 19 8.57 39.98 10.38
CA VAL A 19 8.00 38.66 10.04
C VAL A 19 9.11 37.60 10.00
N THR A 20 8.76 36.34 10.23
CA THR A 20 9.65 35.18 10.09
C THR A 20 10.13 35.06 8.64
N ILE A 21 11.31 35.61 8.33
CA ILE A 21 11.83 35.69 6.96
C ILE A 21 12.38 34.34 6.50
N MET A 22 11.83 33.80 5.41
CA MET A 22 12.38 32.63 4.71
C MET A 22 13.64 33.02 3.92
N HIS A 23 14.54 32.06 3.67
CA HIS A 23 15.89 32.30 3.13
C HIS A 23 15.95 33.01 1.76
N GLU A 24 14.84 33.08 1.02
CA GLU A 24 14.69 33.70 -0.31
C GLU A 24 14.21 35.16 -0.28
N GLU A 25 13.73 35.67 0.85
CA GLU A 25 13.17 37.04 0.95
C GLU A 25 14.21 38.11 1.32
N TYR A 26 15.44 37.71 1.67
CA TYR A 26 16.50 38.62 2.10
C TYR A 26 16.99 39.58 1.02
N GLU A 27 17.12 39.13 -0.23
CA GLU A 27 17.54 40.01 -1.34
C GLU A 27 16.52 41.10 -1.61
N LYS A 28 15.23 40.78 -1.46
CA LYS A 28 14.12 41.73 -1.59
C LYS A 28 14.18 42.79 -0.49
N ILE A 29 14.45 42.38 0.75
CA ILE A 29 14.61 43.31 1.89
C ILE A 29 15.85 44.20 1.71
N ILE A 30 16.99 43.63 1.32
CA ILE A 30 18.23 44.40 1.08
C ILE A 30 18.02 45.44 -0.03
N SER A 31 17.23 45.11 -1.06
CA SER A 31 16.93 46.06 -2.17
C SER A 31 16.11 47.28 -1.74
N GLN A 32 15.40 47.21 -0.61
CA GLN A 32 14.60 48.31 -0.06
C GLN A 32 15.40 49.20 0.90
N LEU A 33 16.62 48.80 1.23
CA LEU A 33 17.47 49.47 2.22
C LEU A 33 18.64 50.19 1.53
N PRO A 34 19.12 51.31 2.08
CA PRO A 34 20.27 52.01 1.51
C PRO A 34 21.55 51.15 1.58
N THR A 35 22.21 50.87 0.46
CA THR A 35 23.41 50.00 0.43
C THR A 35 24.74 50.76 0.26
N ASP A 36 24.69 52.10 0.24
CA ASP A 36 25.86 52.97 0.12
C ASP A 36 26.71 52.92 1.40
N THR A 37 28.03 52.79 1.24
CA THR A 37 29.00 52.72 2.35
C THR A 37 28.96 53.90 3.29
N LYS A 38 28.46 55.07 2.87
CA LYS A 38 28.30 56.24 3.75
C LYS A 38 27.41 55.95 4.97
N TYR A 39 26.51 54.98 4.88
CA TYR A 39 25.63 54.58 5.98
C TYR A 39 26.29 53.63 7.00
N LEU A 40 27.47 53.07 6.70
CA LEU A 40 28.17 52.16 7.63
C LEU A 40 28.50 52.82 8.95
N LYS A 41 29.00 54.08 8.93
CA LYS A 41 29.31 54.82 10.16
C LYS A 41 28.06 54.99 11.03
N MET A 42 26.95 55.39 10.40
CA MET A 42 25.67 55.56 11.08
C MET A 42 25.15 54.25 11.68
N VAL A 43 25.29 53.14 10.96
CA VAL A 43 24.90 51.81 11.45
C VAL A 43 25.78 51.34 12.60
N PHE A 44 27.08 51.60 12.54
CA PHE A 44 28.03 51.23 13.59
C PHE A 44 27.83 52.04 14.87
N ASP A 45 27.65 53.36 14.76
CA ASP A 45 27.44 54.25 15.90
C ASP A 45 26.16 53.87 16.66
N ASN A 46 25.10 53.47 15.94
CA ASN A 46 23.77 53.18 16.48
C ASN A 46 23.39 51.68 16.47
N ILE A 47 24.37 50.78 16.44
CA ILE A 47 24.14 49.33 16.26
C ILE A 47 23.19 48.72 17.31
N ASP A 48 23.26 49.18 18.57
CA ASP A 48 22.43 48.69 19.67
C ASP A 48 20.96 49.08 19.48
N GLU A 49 20.70 50.33 19.09
CA GLU A 49 19.34 50.84 18.85
C GLU A 49 18.70 50.18 17.63
N LEU A 50 19.50 49.97 16.57
CA LEU A 50 19.04 49.28 15.35
C LEU A 50 18.63 47.83 15.65
N PHE A 51 19.43 47.13 16.44
CA PHE A 51 19.16 45.73 16.80
C PHE A 51 18.05 45.59 17.86
N ALA A 52 17.85 46.60 18.70
CA ALA A 52 16.69 46.70 19.59
C ALA A 52 15.38 46.96 18.82
N CYS A 53 15.43 47.74 17.73
CA CYS A 53 14.28 48.01 16.88
C CYS A 53 13.87 46.78 16.05
N SER A 54 14.83 46.14 15.37
CA SER A 54 14.60 44.94 14.55
C SER A 54 15.92 44.22 14.30
N MET A 55 16.17 43.17 15.09
CA MET A 55 17.39 42.36 14.95
C MET A 55 17.54 41.77 13.55
N ASN A 56 16.46 41.25 12.96
CA ASN A 56 16.49 40.70 11.60
C ASN A 56 16.78 41.79 10.55
N GLY A 57 16.05 42.90 10.60
CA GLY A 57 16.21 44.00 9.65
C GLY A 57 17.61 44.61 9.72
N GLY A 58 18.13 44.84 10.93
CA GLY A 58 19.47 45.39 11.15
C GLY A 58 20.58 44.50 10.61
N ILE A 59 20.50 43.17 10.81
CA ILE A 59 21.49 42.21 10.28
C ILE A 59 21.45 42.16 8.76
N CYS A 60 20.26 42.15 8.16
CA CYS A 60 20.09 42.14 6.71
C CYS A 60 20.66 43.41 6.07
N TRP A 61 20.37 44.56 6.68
CA TRP A 61 20.90 45.83 6.23
C TRP A 61 22.43 45.85 6.29
N LEU A 62 22.99 45.41 7.43
CA LEU A 62 24.43 45.31 7.60
C LEU A 62 25.06 44.35 6.60
N LEU A 63 24.42 43.21 6.28
CA LEU A 63 24.89 42.31 5.23
C LEU A 63 24.97 43.04 3.88
N GLY A 64 23.93 43.80 3.51
CA GLY A 64 23.89 44.58 2.28
C GLY A 64 25.03 45.59 2.19
N LEU A 65 25.28 46.33 3.27
CA LEU A 65 26.37 47.30 3.34
C LEU A 65 27.75 46.63 3.27
N LEU A 66 27.92 45.50 3.95
CA LEU A 66 29.18 44.75 3.97
C LEU A 66 29.48 44.08 2.62
N ARG A 67 28.51 43.85 1.73
CA ARG A 67 28.75 43.27 0.38
C ARG A 67 29.51 44.18 -0.57
N ASN A 68 29.59 45.47 -0.26
CA ASN A 68 30.39 46.40 -1.03
C ASN A 68 31.85 45.90 -1.15
N PRO A 69 32.60 46.15 -2.24
CA PRO A 69 33.97 45.61 -2.38
C PRO A 69 35.06 46.29 -1.53
N PHE A 70 34.79 47.44 -0.89
CA PHE A 70 35.83 48.22 -0.20
C PHE A 70 36.24 47.65 1.17
N MET A 71 37.54 47.79 1.51
CA MET A 71 38.04 47.52 2.86
C MET A 71 37.50 48.54 3.87
N LEU A 72 37.44 48.15 5.14
CA LEU A 72 36.87 48.97 6.21
C LEU A 72 37.95 49.36 7.21
N GLU A 73 38.10 50.67 7.42
CA GLU A 73 38.86 51.23 8.52
C GLU A 73 37.88 51.63 9.63
N ILE A 74 37.85 50.85 10.71
CA ILE A 74 37.04 51.13 11.90
C ILE A 74 37.90 51.00 13.15
N SER A 75 37.55 51.74 14.20
CA SER A 75 38.24 51.60 15.49
C SER A 75 37.96 50.25 16.12
N GLN A 76 38.88 49.81 16.99
CA GLN A 76 38.77 48.55 17.71
C GLN A 76 37.48 48.48 18.54
N ASP A 77 37.13 49.56 19.24
CA ASP A 77 35.91 49.65 20.04
C ASP A 77 34.63 49.42 19.21
N VAL A 78 34.59 49.99 18.00
CA VAL A 78 33.45 49.84 17.09
C VAL A 78 33.37 48.41 16.57
N PHE A 79 34.51 47.83 16.20
CA PHE A 79 34.58 46.44 15.78
C PHE A 79 34.05 45.50 16.87
N GLU A 80 34.55 45.64 18.10
CA GLU A 80 34.13 44.80 19.23
C GLU A 80 32.64 44.94 19.53
N LYS A 81 32.13 46.16 19.51
CA LYS A 81 30.69 46.43 19.70
C LYS A 81 29.84 45.68 18.67
N VAL A 82 30.16 45.82 17.39
CA VAL A 82 29.41 45.18 16.30
C VAL A 82 29.57 43.66 16.32
N ALA A 83 30.78 43.16 16.60
CA ALA A 83 31.06 41.73 16.70
C ALA A 83 30.25 41.07 17.82
N ASN A 84 30.17 41.71 19.00
CA ASN A 84 29.41 41.21 20.14
C ASN A 84 27.90 41.14 19.82
N VAL A 85 27.37 42.16 19.15
CA VAL A 85 25.98 42.20 18.71
C VAL A 85 25.68 41.08 17.71
N LEU A 86 26.57 40.84 16.74
CA LEU A 86 26.42 39.77 15.76
C LEU A 86 26.55 38.37 16.38
N LEU A 87 27.42 38.18 17.37
CA LEU A 87 27.54 36.92 18.11
C LEU A 87 26.29 36.65 18.94
N LYS A 88 25.75 37.66 19.64
CA LYS A 88 24.48 37.54 20.36
C LYS A 88 23.32 37.23 19.42
N ALA A 89 23.30 37.85 18.23
CA ALA A 89 22.33 37.50 17.21
C ALA A 89 22.48 36.06 16.69
N ALA A 90 23.71 35.54 16.65
CA ALA A 90 23.99 34.20 16.18
C ALA A 90 23.43 33.09 17.10
N ASP A 91 23.13 33.40 18.36
CA ASP A 91 22.46 32.45 19.27
C ASP A 91 21.03 32.12 18.78
N THR A 92 20.38 33.05 18.08
CA THR A 92 19.04 32.87 17.52
C THR A 92 19.07 32.02 16.24
N MET A 93 18.40 30.86 16.27
CA MET A 93 18.46 29.84 15.20
C MET A 93 18.12 30.37 13.79
N ASN A 94 17.13 31.27 13.68
CA ASN A 94 16.63 31.77 12.39
C ASN A 94 17.60 32.73 11.67
N ILE A 95 18.46 33.44 12.43
CA ILE A 95 19.38 34.47 11.89
C ILE A 95 20.85 34.08 12.02
N ARG A 96 21.16 32.98 12.71
CA ARG A 96 22.53 32.48 12.95
C ARG A 96 23.43 32.52 11.72
N LYS A 97 22.99 31.93 10.61
CA LYS A 97 23.80 31.84 9.38
C LYS A 97 24.15 33.22 8.81
N ILE A 98 23.23 34.17 8.90
CA ILE A 98 23.39 35.51 8.32
C ILE A 98 24.25 36.36 9.24
N ALA A 99 23.99 36.33 10.54
CA ALA A 99 24.81 37.01 11.54
C ALA A 99 26.29 36.58 11.44
N LEU A 100 26.55 35.28 11.35
CA LEU A 100 27.92 34.76 11.20
C LEU A 100 28.55 35.09 9.85
N LYS A 101 27.75 35.19 8.77
CA LYS A 101 28.24 35.66 7.47
C LYS A 101 28.62 37.14 7.52
N CYS A 102 27.80 38.00 8.15
CA CYS A 102 28.13 39.41 8.39
C CYS A 102 29.41 39.54 9.21
N LEU A 103 29.53 38.76 10.28
CA LEU A 103 30.72 38.77 11.14
C LEU A 103 31.97 38.36 10.36
N ALA A 104 31.89 37.30 9.55
CA ALA A 104 33.00 36.90 8.68
C ALA A 104 33.39 37.99 7.68
N MET A 105 32.41 38.66 7.06
CA MET A 105 32.67 39.77 6.14
C MET A 105 33.30 40.98 6.84
N LEU A 106 32.83 41.32 8.04
CA LEU A 106 33.41 42.39 8.86
C LEU A 106 34.87 42.09 9.20
N VAL A 107 35.16 40.88 9.68
CA VAL A 107 36.51 40.41 10.01
C VAL A 107 37.43 40.39 8.78
N TYR A 108 36.91 39.93 7.63
CA TYR A 108 37.66 39.91 6.38
C TYR A 108 38.02 41.33 5.91
N LYS A 109 37.06 42.24 5.93
CA LYS A 109 37.20 43.62 5.42
C LYS A 109 38.01 44.54 6.30
N THR A 110 38.07 44.26 7.60
CA THR A 110 38.92 44.99 8.56
C THR A 110 40.31 44.35 8.67
N ASN A 111 40.55 43.23 7.98
CA ASN A 111 41.80 42.46 8.04
C ASN A 111 42.25 42.11 9.47
N THR A 112 41.29 41.89 10.38
CA THR A 112 41.57 41.59 11.78
C THR A 112 41.83 40.10 11.99
N ASN A 113 42.98 39.75 12.57
CA ASN A 113 43.35 38.37 12.92
C ASN A 113 43.38 38.10 14.43
N HIS A 114 43.39 39.14 15.26
CA HIS A 114 43.73 39.07 16.70
C HIS A 114 42.67 38.42 17.61
N TYR A 115 41.61 37.84 17.05
CA TYR A 115 40.37 37.53 17.80
C TYR A 115 39.82 36.12 17.54
N ILE A 116 40.59 35.25 16.90
CA ILE A 116 40.18 33.90 16.56
C ILE A 116 41.18 32.95 17.19
N ASP A 117 40.77 32.25 18.25
CA ASP A 117 41.58 31.23 18.91
C ASP A 117 40.75 29.97 19.10
N SER A 118 41.39 28.82 18.90
CA SER A 118 40.82 27.53 19.25
C SER A 118 41.88 26.66 19.89
N ASN A 119 41.70 26.41 21.18
CA ASN A 119 42.33 25.29 21.87
C ASN A 119 41.33 24.12 21.95
N ASP A 120 41.80 22.90 22.15
CA ASP A 120 40.97 21.68 22.10
C ASP A 120 39.75 21.69 23.05
N SER A 121 39.75 22.57 24.06
CA SER A 121 38.64 22.75 25.01
C SER A 121 37.72 23.95 24.75
N GLU A 122 38.15 24.98 24.01
CA GLU A 122 37.41 26.24 23.88
C GLU A 122 37.52 26.87 22.48
N CYS A 123 36.37 27.22 21.89
CA CYS A 123 36.28 27.97 20.65
C CYS A 123 35.97 29.44 20.97
N ILE A 124 36.82 30.36 20.54
CA ILE A 124 36.71 31.79 20.88
C ILE A 124 36.61 32.63 19.61
N ILE A 125 35.62 33.52 19.57
CA ILE A 125 35.52 34.59 18.56
C ILE A 125 35.41 35.90 19.32
N ASN A 126 36.31 36.85 19.07
CA ASN A 126 36.30 38.17 19.71
C ASN A 126 36.30 38.10 21.24
N MET A 127 37.18 37.27 21.82
CA MET A 127 37.25 37.00 23.27
C MET A 127 35.97 36.41 23.89
N ILE A 128 34.97 36.05 23.08
CA ILE A 128 33.74 35.40 23.52
C ILE A 128 33.82 33.91 23.22
N LYS A 129 33.57 33.09 24.25
CA LYS A 129 33.44 31.65 24.12
C LYS A 129 32.14 31.32 23.38
N VAL A 130 32.25 30.56 22.29
CA VAL A 130 31.12 30.15 21.44
C VAL A 130 31.07 28.62 21.31
N SER A 131 29.94 28.10 20.83
CA SER A 131 29.83 26.67 20.49
C SER A 131 30.70 26.30 19.29
N LYS A 132 31.07 25.02 19.18
CA LYS A 132 31.81 24.49 18.03
C LYS A 132 31.06 24.71 16.71
N GLU A 133 29.74 24.56 16.70
CA GLU A 133 28.90 24.81 15.54
C GLU A 133 29.02 26.26 15.06
N THR A 134 28.88 27.23 15.97
CA THR A 134 28.99 28.66 15.66
C THR A 134 30.39 29.00 15.15
N TYR A 135 31.42 28.47 15.81
CA TYR A 135 32.81 28.66 15.45
C TYR A 135 33.14 28.20 14.03
N TYR A 136 32.88 26.92 13.72
CA TYR A 136 33.23 26.38 12.41
C TYR A 136 32.34 26.90 11.28
N VAL A 137 31.09 27.31 11.55
CA VAL A 137 30.26 27.99 10.54
C VAL A 137 30.84 29.37 10.21
N PHE A 138 31.30 30.13 11.21
CA PHE A 138 31.99 31.40 11.00
C PHE A 138 33.29 31.23 10.21
N LEU A 139 34.14 30.29 10.62
CA LEU A 139 35.40 29.97 9.91
C LEU A 139 35.17 29.55 8.47
N LYS A 140 34.12 28.76 8.21
CA LYS A 140 33.70 28.39 6.85
C LYS A 140 33.35 29.61 6.01
N TYR A 141 32.67 30.62 6.55
CA TYR A 141 32.39 31.83 5.79
C TYR A 141 33.66 32.63 5.51
N LEU A 142 34.58 32.72 6.48
CA LEU A 142 35.89 33.34 6.26
C LEU A 142 36.71 32.62 5.19
N SER A 143 36.75 31.29 5.20
CA SER A 143 37.50 30.51 4.21
C SER A 143 36.96 30.71 2.79
N VAL A 144 35.64 30.80 2.64
CA VAL A 144 35.00 31.07 1.33
C VAL A 144 35.29 32.48 0.83
N LEU A 145 35.52 33.45 1.72
CA LEU A 145 35.94 34.82 1.36
C LEU A 145 37.42 34.90 0.95
N GLY A 146 38.16 33.78 0.97
CA GLY A 146 39.57 33.72 0.58
C GLY A 146 40.56 33.91 1.74
N LYS A 147 40.07 33.99 2.98
CA LYS A 147 40.97 34.02 4.15
C LYS A 147 41.55 32.62 4.38
N LYS A 148 42.87 32.53 4.55
CA LYS A 148 43.51 31.29 4.98
C LYS A 148 43.08 31.00 6.42
N VAL A 149 42.45 29.85 6.62
CA VAL A 149 41.94 29.38 7.91
C VAL A 149 42.32 27.92 8.03
N GLU A 150 42.95 27.55 9.14
CA GLU A 150 43.32 26.18 9.47
C GLU A 150 42.23 25.51 10.33
N THR A 151 42.17 24.19 10.28
CA THR A 151 41.25 23.38 11.10
C THR A 151 42.04 22.30 11.82
N ASN A 152 41.71 22.00 13.08
CA ASN A 152 42.32 20.94 13.89
C ASN A 152 41.97 19.50 13.41
N GLY A 153 41.81 19.29 12.10
CA GLY A 153 41.33 18.03 11.52
C GLY A 153 39.86 17.74 11.84
N ILE A 154 39.34 16.64 11.29
CA ILE A 154 37.98 16.15 11.54
C ILE A 154 38.05 15.06 12.61
N LEU A 155 37.40 15.30 13.74
CA LEU A 155 37.38 14.37 14.87
C LEU A 155 36.19 13.42 14.74
N LYS A 156 36.34 12.20 15.28
CA LYS A 156 35.29 11.17 15.19
C LYS A 156 33.98 11.62 15.87
N ASP A 157 34.11 12.34 16.98
CA ASP A 157 33.00 12.81 17.82
C ASP A 157 32.44 14.17 17.40
N ASP A 158 32.93 14.76 16.30
CA ASP A 158 32.37 16.01 15.78
C ASP A 158 30.92 15.79 15.30
N SER A 159 30.05 16.76 15.62
CA SER A 159 28.68 16.76 15.09
C SER A 159 28.68 16.84 13.55
N VAL A 160 27.65 16.27 12.89
CA VAL A 160 27.54 16.29 11.42
C VAL A 160 27.68 17.71 10.85
N SER A 161 27.10 18.71 11.51
CA SER A 161 27.21 20.13 11.12
C SER A 161 28.64 20.66 11.20
N VAL A 162 29.39 20.29 12.24
CA VAL A 162 30.80 20.65 12.41
C VAL A 162 31.65 19.96 11.35
N LYS A 163 31.48 18.63 11.14
CA LYS A 163 32.17 17.89 10.07
C LYS A 163 31.95 18.52 8.70
N MET A 164 30.70 18.81 8.33
CA MET A 164 30.35 19.49 7.07
C MET A 164 31.03 20.86 6.92
N SER A 165 31.19 21.61 8.02
CA SER A 165 31.82 22.92 8.00
C SER A 165 33.34 22.79 7.83
N LYS A 166 33.98 21.86 8.54
CA LYS A 166 35.40 21.53 8.40
C LYS A 166 35.75 21.06 7.00
N ILE A 167 34.98 20.13 6.41
CA ILE A 167 35.16 19.67 5.02
C ILE A 167 35.16 20.86 4.05
N LYS A 168 34.21 21.80 4.20
CA LYS A 168 34.13 22.99 3.32
C LYS A 168 35.28 23.96 3.51
N ILE A 169 35.79 24.11 4.73
CA ILE A 169 36.99 24.91 5.01
C ILE A 169 38.21 24.27 4.33
N MET A 170 38.43 22.97 4.55
CA MET A 170 39.55 22.23 3.97
C MET A 170 39.53 22.23 2.44
N ALA A 171 38.36 22.19 1.81
CA ALA A 171 38.24 22.31 0.35
C ALA A 171 38.38 23.74 -0.19
N SER A 172 38.30 24.76 0.67
CA SER A 172 38.55 26.16 0.29
C SER A 172 40.01 26.57 0.52
N ASN A 173 40.67 25.92 1.48
CA ASN A 173 42.08 26.10 1.82
C ASN A 173 42.80 24.73 1.78
N PRO A 174 42.97 24.11 0.59
CA PRO A 174 43.56 22.77 0.50
C PRO A 174 45.03 22.77 0.94
N CYS A 175 45.42 21.73 1.69
CA CYS A 175 46.79 21.38 2.04
C CYS A 175 47.15 19.99 1.49
N VAL A 176 48.42 19.58 1.60
CA VAL A 176 48.91 18.31 1.04
C VAL A 176 48.15 17.11 1.62
N GLU A 177 47.73 17.19 2.89
CA GLU A 177 47.01 16.13 3.60
C GLU A 177 45.51 16.12 3.32
N THR A 178 44.93 17.18 2.75
CA THR A 178 43.47 17.31 2.60
C THR A 178 42.85 16.15 1.83
N LEU A 179 43.46 15.75 0.72
CA LEU A 179 42.95 14.67 -0.12
C LEU A 179 42.97 13.32 0.63
N LYS A 180 44.02 13.08 1.43
CA LYS A 180 44.13 11.88 2.28
C LYS A 180 43.00 11.83 3.30
N VAL A 181 42.73 12.94 4.00
CA VAL A 181 41.62 13.03 4.97
C VAL A 181 40.28 12.75 4.27
N PHE A 182 40.10 13.25 3.05
CA PHE A 182 38.86 13.04 2.32
C PHE A 182 38.66 11.58 1.88
N PHE A 183 39.74 10.89 1.49
CA PHE A 183 39.72 9.46 1.23
C PHE A 183 39.33 8.65 2.47
N ASP A 184 39.81 9.04 3.66
CA ASP A 184 39.48 8.37 4.93
C ASP A 184 38.00 8.57 5.33
N LEU A 185 37.36 9.64 4.82
CA LEU A 185 35.97 9.98 5.10
C LEU A 185 34.96 9.37 4.12
N LEU A 186 35.41 8.68 3.07
CA LEU A 186 34.49 8.08 2.08
C LEU A 186 33.53 7.06 2.70
N ASN A 187 33.92 6.42 3.81
CA ASN A 187 33.09 5.45 4.53
C ASN A 187 31.97 6.10 5.39
N GLU A 188 31.87 7.43 5.43
CA GLU A 188 30.84 8.12 6.22
C GLU A 188 29.43 7.83 5.69
N SER A 189 28.55 7.37 6.58
CA SER A 189 27.20 6.90 6.22
C SER A 189 26.11 7.96 6.22
N ASP A 190 26.32 9.12 6.85
CA ASP A 190 25.35 10.22 6.80
C ASP A 190 25.31 10.81 5.39
N THR A 191 24.17 10.68 4.71
CA THR A 191 23.97 11.11 3.32
C THR A 191 24.18 12.60 3.09
N ARG A 192 23.88 13.45 4.10
CA ARG A 192 24.09 14.91 4.02
C ARG A 192 25.57 15.24 4.08
N LEU A 193 26.30 14.52 4.93
CA LEU A 193 27.77 14.62 5.01
C LEU A 193 28.40 14.10 3.72
N GLY A 194 27.98 12.94 3.22
CA GLY A 194 28.46 12.33 1.98
C GLY A 194 28.31 13.27 0.77
N TRP A 195 27.16 13.92 0.60
CA TRP A 195 26.97 14.89 -0.49
C TRP A 195 27.91 16.11 -0.40
N VAL A 196 28.13 16.63 0.81
CA VAL A 196 29.07 17.74 1.03
C VAL A 196 30.51 17.29 0.79
N LEU A 197 30.87 16.09 1.25
CA LEU A 197 32.16 15.47 0.99
C LEU A 197 32.39 15.35 -0.51
N CYS A 198 31.47 14.74 -1.26
CA CYS A 198 31.60 14.54 -2.71
C CYS A 198 31.85 15.86 -3.46
N LYS A 199 31.04 16.89 -3.21
CA LYS A 199 31.22 18.22 -3.83
C LYS A 199 32.56 18.85 -3.49
N SER A 200 32.97 18.72 -2.24
CA SER A 200 34.21 19.30 -1.75
C SER A 200 35.43 18.53 -2.30
N PHE A 201 35.30 17.21 -2.44
CA PHE A 201 36.30 16.31 -3.03
C PHE A 201 36.59 16.70 -4.47
N VAL A 202 35.54 16.88 -5.29
CA VAL A 202 35.67 17.33 -6.69
C VAL A 202 36.43 18.65 -6.78
N LYS A 203 36.12 19.62 -5.91
CA LYS A 203 36.83 20.91 -5.85
C LYS A 203 38.32 20.74 -5.58
N ILE A 204 38.72 19.80 -4.72
CA ILE A 204 40.14 19.55 -4.42
C ILE A 204 40.82 18.78 -5.54
N CYS A 205 40.14 17.82 -6.17
CA CYS A 205 40.68 17.09 -7.32
C CYS A 205 41.12 18.02 -8.45
N MET A 206 40.43 19.14 -8.66
CA MET A 206 40.81 20.18 -9.63
C MET A 206 42.13 20.89 -9.32
N HIS A 207 42.62 20.79 -8.07
CA HIS A 207 43.87 21.37 -7.61
C HIS A 207 44.98 20.33 -7.37
N ALA A 208 44.67 19.04 -7.54
CA ALA A 208 45.59 17.91 -7.34
C ALA A 208 45.83 17.16 -8.66
N ASP A 209 46.66 16.11 -8.64
CA ASP A 209 46.78 15.19 -9.79
C ASP A 209 45.48 14.39 -9.93
N MET A 210 44.61 14.85 -10.83
CA MET A 210 43.30 14.27 -11.04
C MET A 210 43.35 12.83 -11.51
N SER A 211 44.34 12.47 -12.33
CA SER A 211 44.49 11.10 -12.86
C SER A 211 44.80 10.11 -11.73
N MET A 212 45.68 10.51 -10.81
CA MET A 212 46.01 9.74 -9.62
C MET A 212 44.79 9.62 -8.68
N ALA A 213 44.05 10.70 -8.47
CA ALA A 213 42.86 10.69 -7.62
C ALA A 213 41.77 9.75 -8.17
N ILE A 214 41.51 9.77 -9.49
CA ILE A 214 40.56 8.88 -10.15
C ILE A 214 41.00 7.41 -10.02
N SER A 215 42.28 7.13 -10.26
CA SER A 215 42.84 5.76 -10.12
C SER A 215 42.67 5.23 -8.70
N GLU A 216 42.98 6.05 -7.70
CA GLU A 216 42.84 5.70 -6.28
C GLU A 216 41.37 5.47 -5.90
N LEU A 217 40.44 6.33 -6.35
CA LEU A 217 39.00 6.15 -6.15
C LEU A 217 38.50 4.80 -6.69
N LYS A 218 38.86 4.47 -7.93
CA LYS A 218 38.49 3.17 -8.53
C LYS A 218 39.09 1.99 -7.79
N SER A 219 40.34 2.10 -7.35
CA SER A 219 41.05 1.03 -6.65
C SER A 219 40.41 0.64 -5.31
N ARG A 220 39.59 1.52 -4.73
CA ARG A 220 38.86 1.31 -3.47
C ARG A 220 37.52 0.61 -3.66
N CYS A 221 37.00 0.53 -4.89
CA CYS A 221 35.83 -0.26 -5.25
C CYS A 221 36.20 -1.73 -5.48
N LYS A 222 36.68 -2.43 -4.44
CA LYS A 222 37.08 -3.86 -4.52
C LYS A 222 36.17 -4.82 -3.76
N VAL A 223 35.56 -4.40 -2.65
CA VAL A 223 34.67 -5.23 -1.82
C VAL A 223 33.52 -4.35 -1.32
N ILE A 224 32.29 -4.71 -1.68
CA ILE A 224 31.08 -3.91 -1.38
C ILE A 224 30.65 -4.03 0.08
N PHE A 225 30.52 -5.25 0.61
CA PHE A 225 29.79 -5.56 1.85
C PHE A 225 30.37 -4.91 3.12
N ALA A 226 31.61 -4.43 3.08
CA ALA A 226 32.24 -3.73 4.20
C ALA A 226 32.18 -2.20 4.08
N ASN A 227 31.68 -1.66 2.95
CA ASN A 227 31.91 -0.26 2.59
C ASN A 227 30.90 0.35 1.59
N GLU A 228 29.61 0.05 1.72
CA GLU A 228 28.58 0.57 0.78
C GLU A 228 28.58 2.10 0.68
N SER A 229 28.81 2.80 1.80
CA SER A 229 28.90 4.25 1.83
C SER A 229 30.06 4.79 0.99
N SER A 230 31.22 4.13 0.98
CA SER A 230 32.29 4.51 0.04
C SER A 230 31.91 4.28 -1.39
N TRP A 231 31.28 3.16 -1.71
CA TRP A 231 30.85 2.90 -3.09
C TRP A 231 29.91 3.99 -3.59
N ILE A 232 28.92 4.36 -2.78
CA ILE A 232 27.98 5.46 -3.07
C ILE A 232 28.74 6.78 -3.26
N ASN A 233 29.62 7.14 -2.32
CA ASN A 233 30.37 8.40 -2.38
C ASN A 233 31.36 8.43 -3.56
N ILE A 234 32.06 7.34 -3.85
CA ILE A 234 33.01 7.20 -4.97
C ILE A 234 32.28 7.34 -6.30
N MET A 235 31.18 6.60 -6.51
CA MET A 235 30.39 6.72 -7.75
C MET A 235 29.81 8.13 -7.92
N THR A 236 29.40 8.77 -6.82
CA THR A 236 28.94 10.16 -6.82
C THR A 236 30.08 11.13 -7.21
N ILE A 237 31.29 10.95 -6.68
CA ILE A 237 32.46 11.77 -7.02
C ILE A 237 32.84 11.57 -8.50
N LEU A 238 32.95 10.33 -8.95
CA LEU A 238 33.26 10.01 -10.35
C LEU A 238 32.21 10.59 -11.30
N GLY A 239 30.91 10.49 -10.97
CA GLY A 239 29.85 11.09 -11.75
C GLY A 239 29.94 12.63 -11.77
N MET A 240 30.23 13.27 -10.63
CA MET A 240 30.45 14.71 -10.61
C MET A 240 31.67 15.13 -11.44
N LEU A 241 32.77 14.36 -11.43
CA LEU A 241 33.94 14.64 -12.27
C LEU A 241 33.60 14.50 -13.76
N ALA A 242 32.87 13.45 -14.15
CA ALA A 242 32.40 13.28 -15.53
C ALA A 242 31.54 14.46 -16.00
N LEU A 243 30.65 14.99 -15.15
CA LEU A 243 29.86 16.19 -15.47
C LEU A 243 30.70 17.47 -15.66
N HIS A 244 31.89 17.54 -15.07
CA HIS A 244 32.84 18.63 -15.31
C HIS A 244 33.65 18.44 -16.60
N GLY A 245 33.43 17.33 -17.34
CA GLY A 245 34.11 17.03 -18.60
C GLY A 245 35.42 16.26 -18.43
N GLU A 246 35.69 15.74 -17.24
CA GLU A 246 36.93 15.01 -16.94
C GLU A 246 36.86 13.55 -17.42
N ASP A 247 37.97 13.03 -17.95
CA ASP A 247 38.06 11.63 -18.37
C ASP A 247 38.23 10.73 -17.14
N ILE A 248 37.13 10.09 -16.76
CA ILE A 248 37.13 9.12 -15.67
C ILE A 248 37.52 7.71 -16.10
N GLY A 249 37.83 7.43 -17.38
CA GLY A 249 38.16 6.11 -17.93
C GLY A 249 37.04 5.07 -17.78
N ASP A 250 37.38 3.78 -17.95
CA ASP A 250 36.40 2.68 -17.88
C ASP A 250 35.87 2.45 -16.45
N VAL A 251 34.55 2.37 -16.31
CA VAL A 251 33.81 2.16 -15.05
C VAL A 251 32.82 0.99 -15.14
N LEU A 252 32.89 0.18 -16.19
CA LEU A 252 31.94 -0.90 -16.48
C LEU A 252 31.80 -1.89 -15.32
N ASP A 253 32.91 -2.39 -14.80
CA ASP A 253 32.88 -3.35 -13.70
C ASP A 253 32.24 -2.77 -12.43
N ILE A 254 32.55 -1.51 -12.10
CA ILE A 254 31.99 -0.81 -10.93
C ILE A 254 30.47 -0.66 -11.09
N VAL A 255 30.01 -0.25 -12.27
CA VAL A 255 28.58 -0.06 -12.57
C VAL A 255 27.84 -1.39 -12.55
N ILE A 256 28.41 -2.45 -13.13
CA ILE A 256 27.79 -3.78 -13.16
C ILE A 256 27.65 -4.33 -11.74
N GLU A 257 28.73 -4.28 -10.95
CA GLU A 257 28.73 -4.79 -9.59
C GLU A 257 27.75 -4.00 -8.70
N ALA A 258 27.75 -2.67 -8.80
CA ALA A 258 26.87 -1.82 -8.02
C ALA A 258 25.40 -1.93 -8.44
N GLY A 259 25.12 -1.95 -9.74
CA GLY A 259 23.76 -2.07 -10.27
C GLY A 259 23.10 -3.42 -9.99
N MET A 260 23.89 -4.48 -9.79
CA MET A 260 23.40 -5.81 -9.41
C MET A 260 23.26 -6.00 -7.90
N TYR A 261 23.71 -5.04 -7.08
CA TYR A 261 23.68 -5.19 -5.63
C TYR A 261 22.25 -5.15 -5.10
N ASN A 262 21.76 -6.33 -4.68
CA ASN A 262 20.41 -6.51 -4.18
C ASN A 262 20.44 -7.25 -2.84
N ASN A 263 20.69 -6.51 -1.76
CA ASN A 263 20.65 -7.03 -0.40
C ASN A 263 19.47 -6.40 0.37
N GLN A 264 18.41 -7.18 0.55
CA GLN A 264 17.19 -6.74 1.24
C GLN A 264 17.41 -6.42 2.72
N PHE A 265 18.51 -6.89 3.31
CA PHE A 265 18.85 -6.65 4.70
C PHE A 265 19.69 -5.38 4.91
N VAL A 266 20.10 -4.70 3.82
CA VAL A 266 20.97 -3.53 3.88
C VAL A 266 20.23 -2.31 3.33
N HIS A 267 20.03 -1.29 4.19
CA HIS A 267 19.28 -0.08 3.85
C HIS A 267 19.88 0.69 2.65
N ASN A 268 21.20 0.63 2.48
CA ASN A 268 21.92 1.36 1.43
C ASN A 268 21.95 0.65 0.06
N ALA A 269 21.37 -0.54 -0.07
CA ALA A 269 21.43 -1.28 -1.34
C ALA A 269 20.74 -0.54 -2.48
N GLU A 270 19.59 0.09 -2.23
CA GLU A 270 18.91 0.96 -3.20
C GLU A 270 19.78 2.15 -3.59
N MET A 271 20.34 2.87 -2.61
CA MET A 271 21.19 4.05 -2.85
C MET A 271 22.44 3.70 -3.67
N MET A 272 22.97 2.50 -3.51
CA MET A 272 24.12 2.04 -4.28
C MET A 272 23.76 1.81 -5.76
N ARG A 273 22.61 1.17 -6.04
CA ARG A 273 22.08 1.05 -7.39
C ARG A 273 21.77 2.42 -7.99
N GLU A 274 21.16 3.32 -7.23
CA GLU A 274 20.89 4.70 -7.66
C GLU A 274 22.18 5.47 -7.98
N ALA A 275 23.22 5.37 -7.14
CA ALA A 275 24.50 6.01 -7.38
C ALA A 275 25.21 5.47 -8.64
N SER A 276 25.05 4.18 -8.95
CA SER A 276 25.54 3.59 -10.20
C SER A 276 24.84 4.19 -11.42
N LEU A 277 23.52 4.40 -11.34
CA LEU A 277 22.74 5.03 -12.41
C LEU A 277 23.09 6.51 -12.56
N PHE A 278 23.36 7.21 -11.46
CA PHE A 278 23.87 8.58 -11.51
C PHE A 278 25.22 8.65 -12.23
N LEU A 279 26.16 7.74 -11.93
CA LEU A 279 27.45 7.67 -12.60
C LEU A 279 27.27 7.46 -14.12
N VAL A 280 26.42 6.52 -14.52
CA VAL A 280 26.14 6.28 -15.95
C VAL A 280 25.51 7.50 -16.61
N TRP A 281 24.49 8.10 -16.00
CA TRP A 281 23.87 9.33 -16.51
C TRP A 281 24.89 10.45 -16.67
N ALA A 282 25.76 10.63 -15.68
CA ALA A 282 26.81 11.64 -15.70
C ALA A 282 27.84 11.40 -16.80
N THR A 283 28.27 10.15 -17.01
CA THR A 283 29.18 9.78 -18.11
C THR A 283 28.53 10.01 -19.47
N VAL A 284 27.27 9.58 -19.64
CA VAL A 284 26.50 9.80 -20.87
C VAL A 284 26.38 11.29 -21.14
N ARG A 285 26.14 12.14 -20.13
CA ARG A 285 25.99 13.59 -20.28
C ARG A 285 27.31 14.31 -20.54
N GLY A 286 28.31 14.07 -19.69
CA GLY A 286 29.57 14.81 -19.64
C GLY A 286 30.60 14.41 -20.69
N SER A 287 30.61 13.16 -21.16
CA SER A 287 31.59 12.68 -22.13
C SER A 287 31.05 12.69 -23.56
N SER A 288 31.92 13.02 -24.53
CA SER A 288 31.65 12.84 -25.96
C SER A 288 31.75 11.37 -26.40
N THR A 289 32.51 10.56 -25.66
CA THR A 289 32.70 9.13 -25.90
C THR A 289 32.32 8.33 -24.66
N PHE A 290 31.32 7.47 -24.76
CA PHE A 290 30.91 6.58 -23.67
C PHE A 290 30.57 5.19 -24.22
N ASP A 291 30.69 4.18 -23.36
CA ASP A 291 30.32 2.82 -23.73
C ASP A 291 28.79 2.66 -23.70
N LYS A 292 28.22 2.36 -24.86
CA LYS A 292 26.78 2.07 -25.02
C LYS A 292 26.33 0.91 -24.13
N GLN A 293 27.21 -0.06 -23.83
CA GLN A 293 26.87 -1.19 -22.97
C GLN A 293 26.44 -0.76 -21.56
N LEU A 294 27.01 0.34 -21.03
CA LEU A 294 26.62 0.91 -19.74
C LEU A 294 25.15 1.35 -19.72
N VAL A 295 24.71 1.99 -20.80
CA VAL A 295 23.33 2.48 -20.97
C VAL A 295 22.39 1.29 -21.08
N CYS A 296 22.72 0.31 -21.92
CA CYS A 296 21.93 -0.90 -22.11
C CYS A 296 21.76 -1.67 -20.80
N PHE A 297 22.85 -1.89 -20.07
CA PHE A 297 22.83 -2.59 -18.78
C PHE A 297 21.98 -1.84 -17.75
N SER A 298 22.18 -0.52 -17.62
CA SER A 298 21.46 0.32 -16.66
C SER A 298 19.96 0.32 -16.93
N ALA A 299 19.56 0.49 -18.20
CA ALA A 299 18.17 0.45 -18.61
C ALA A 299 17.55 -0.94 -18.34
N ALA A 300 18.21 -2.00 -18.81
CA ALA A 300 17.75 -3.38 -18.67
C ALA A 300 17.56 -3.80 -17.20
N ARG A 301 18.49 -3.42 -16.32
CA ARG A 301 18.42 -3.80 -14.91
C ARG A 301 17.48 -2.94 -14.10
N ALA A 302 17.45 -1.62 -14.33
CA ALA A 302 16.80 -0.69 -13.42
C ALA A 302 15.39 -0.27 -13.81
N LEU A 303 14.94 -0.45 -15.06
CA LEU A 303 13.54 -0.20 -15.44
C LEU A 303 12.55 -1.14 -14.72
N LEU A 304 12.99 -2.34 -14.37
CA LEU A 304 12.22 -3.31 -13.59
C LEU A 304 12.66 -3.38 -12.11
N ASP A 305 13.42 -2.39 -11.61
CA ASP A 305 13.79 -2.35 -10.20
C ASP A 305 12.57 -2.09 -9.32
N GLU A 306 12.51 -2.66 -8.12
CA GLU A 306 11.43 -2.40 -7.17
C GLU A 306 11.39 -0.93 -6.70
N SER A 307 12.55 -0.26 -6.66
CA SER A 307 12.66 1.14 -6.26
C SER A 307 12.20 2.08 -7.38
N LEU A 308 11.29 2.99 -7.02
CA LEU A 308 10.89 4.09 -7.89
C LEU A 308 12.07 5.04 -8.22
N SER A 309 12.99 5.26 -7.28
CA SER A 309 14.17 6.11 -7.46
C SER A 309 15.07 5.53 -8.54
N CYS A 310 15.34 4.22 -8.49
CA CYS A 310 16.12 3.51 -9.50
C CYS A 310 15.44 3.56 -10.88
N ARG A 311 14.12 3.30 -10.96
CA ARG A 311 13.38 3.37 -12.23
C ARG A 311 13.45 4.76 -12.88
N ARG A 312 13.34 5.82 -12.06
CA ARG A 312 13.45 7.22 -12.52
C ARG A 312 14.86 7.54 -13.00
N ALA A 313 15.89 7.12 -12.26
CA ALA A 313 17.27 7.32 -12.66
C ALA A 313 17.59 6.59 -13.98
N ALA A 314 17.10 5.36 -14.15
CA ALA A 314 17.21 4.61 -15.41
C ALA A 314 16.54 5.33 -16.59
N ALA A 315 15.33 5.86 -16.37
CA ALA A 315 14.63 6.67 -17.35
C ALA A 315 15.43 7.92 -17.74
N SER A 316 16.05 8.61 -16.77
CA SER A 316 16.93 9.75 -17.03
C SER A 316 18.17 9.38 -17.85
N VAL A 317 18.79 8.22 -17.58
CA VAL A 317 19.91 7.69 -18.40
C VAL A 317 19.47 7.51 -19.85
N VAL A 318 18.32 6.88 -20.09
CA VAL A 318 17.82 6.64 -21.46
C VAL A 318 17.45 7.94 -22.16
N LEU A 319 16.80 8.88 -21.47
CA LEU A 319 16.44 10.19 -22.03
C LEU A 319 17.68 11.02 -22.39
N GLU A 320 18.72 10.98 -21.57
CA GLU A 320 19.99 11.66 -21.88
C GLU A 320 20.66 11.04 -23.12
N TYR A 321 20.64 9.71 -23.23
CA TYR A 321 21.13 9.00 -24.41
C TYR A 321 20.38 9.41 -25.68
N VAL A 322 19.03 9.40 -25.65
CA VAL A 322 18.18 9.83 -26.77
C VAL A 322 18.47 11.29 -27.14
N GLY A 323 18.60 12.18 -26.15
CA GLY A 323 18.91 13.59 -26.36
C GLY A 323 20.24 13.83 -27.08
N LYS A 324 21.23 12.94 -26.90
CA LYS A 324 22.53 13.01 -27.61
C LYS A 324 22.48 12.52 -29.04
N PHE A 325 21.49 11.71 -29.41
CA PHE A 325 21.34 11.18 -30.76
C PHE A 325 20.01 11.62 -31.37
N PRO A 326 19.94 12.82 -31.98
CA PRO A 326 18.70 13.38 -32.52
C PRO A 326 17.97 12.47 -33.53
N ALA A 327 18.72 11.61 -34.23
CA ALA A 327 18.16 10.62 -35.16
C ALA A 327 17.29 9.53 -34.47
N LEU A 328 17.42 9.39 -33.14
CA LEU A 328 16.66 8.47 -32.31
C LEU A 328 15.48 9.13 -31.59
N ILE A 329 15.24 10.43 -31.81
CA ILE A 329 14.14 11.15 -31.17
C ILE A 329 12.82 10.74 -31.81
N ASP A 330 12.10 9.88 -31.10
CA ASP A 330 10.68 9.63 -31.30
C ASP A 330 9.91 10.27 -30.13
N GLN A 331 8.97 11.17 -30.45
CA GLN A 331 8.12 11.83 -29.44
C GLN A 331 7.36 10.80 -28.59
N GLU A 332 7.03 9.64 -29.18
CA GLU A 332 6.37 8.55 -28.47
C GLU A 332 7.28 7.97 -27.38
N ILE A 333 8.55 7.69 -27.68
CA ILE A 333 9.54 7.14 -26.74
C ILE A 333 9.81 8.10 -25.56
N VAL A 334 9.93 9.41 -25.85
CA VAL A 334 10.15 10.42 -24.81
C VAL A 334 8.95 10.50 -23.86
N SER A 335 7.72 10.41 -24.39
CA SER A 335 6.50 10.40 -23.57
C SER A 335 6.38 9.12 -22.71
N LEU A 336 6.82 7.98 -23.24
CA LEU A 336 6.75 6.67 -22.59
C LEU A 336 7.80 6.49 -21.48
N ILE A 337 8.97 7.14 -21.59
CA ILE A 337 10.06 7.07 -20.60
C ILE A 337 10.06 8.31 -19.68
N ASN A 338 8.97 9.06 -19.64
CA ASN A 338 8.88 10.20 -18.72
C ASN A 338 8.76 9.71 -17.26
N PHE A 339 9.22 10.54 -16.33
CA PHE A 339 9.19 10.38 -14.88
C PHE A 339 7.83 9.92 -14.31
N HIS A 340 6.73 10.31 -14.95
CA HIS A 340 5.37 9.89 -14.57
C HIS A 340 5.01 8.49 -15.06
N SER A 341 5.53 8.09 -16.22
CA SER A 341 5.25 6.82 -16.89
C SER A 341 5.95 5.64 -16.21
N VAL A 342 7.10 5.87 -15.57
CA VAL A 342 7.86 4.83 -14.83
C VAL A 342 7.43 4.65 -13.36
N LYS A 343 6.28 5.22 -12.96
CA LYS A 343 5.79 5.14 -11.58
C LYS A 343 5.42 3.70 -11.20
N ARG A 344 4.74 2.98 -12.09
CA ARG A 344 4.30 1.59 -11.89
C ARG A 344 5.21 0.63 -12.65
N LEU A 345 5.50 -0.53 -12.06
CA LEU A 345 6.33 -1.56 -12.71
C LEU A 345 5.69 -2.07 -14.01
N SER A 346 4.37 -2.29 -14.02
CA SER A 346 3.65 -2.71 -15.22
C SER A 346 3.75 -1.74 -16.39
N SER A 347 3.77 -0.44 -16.11
CA SER A 347 4.01 0.58 -17.14
C SER A 347 5.43 0.49 -17.70
N CYS A 348 6.43 0.13 -16.87
CA CYS A 348 7.80 -0.03 -17.32
C CYS A 348 7.96 -1.24 -18.25
N SER A 349 7.31 -2.37 -17.95
CA SER A 349 7.33 -3.58 -18.78
C SER A 349 6.87 -3.34 -20.22
N ASN A 350 5.84 -2.51 -20.42
CA ASN A 350 5.36 -2.15 -21.76
C ASN A 350 6.37 -1.32 -22.57
N VAL A 351 7.28 -0.64 -21.88
CA VAL A 351 8.28 0.26 -22.49
C VAL A 351 9.59 -0.46 -22.77
N VAL A 352 9.87 -1.58 -22.07
CA VAL A 352 11.09 -2.38 -22.24
C VAL A 352 11.34 -2.75 -23.71
N GLY A 353 10.33 -3.24 -24.43
CA GLY A 353 10.47 -3.63 -25.84
C GLY A 353 10.98 -2.48 -26.73
N LYS A 354 10.39 -1.29 -26.60
CA LYS A 354 10.80 -0.10 -27.35
C LYS A 354 12.21 0.38 -26.97
N VAL A 355 12.55 0.36 -25.68
CA VAL A 355 13.90 0.74 -25.21
C VAL A 355 14.94 -0.25 -25.71
N MET A 356 14.61 -1.54 -25.69
CA MET A 356 15.49 -2.60 -26.16
C MET A 356 15.78 -2.47 -27.66
N GLU A 357 14.75 -2.16 -28.47
CA GLU A 357 14.88 -1.90 -29.91
C GLU A 357 15.73 -0.65 -30.18
N LEU A 358 15.42 0.45 -29.50
CA LEU A 358 16.16 1.71 -29.56
C LEU A 358 17.66 1.52 -29.27
N LEU A 359 17.96 0.74 -28.24
CA LEU A 359 19.33 0.47 -27.81
C LEU A 359 19.97 -0.69 -28.59
N GLN A 360 19.24 -1.43 -29.41
CA GLN A 360 19.72 -2.59 -30.17
C GLN A 360 20.53 -3.56 -29.29
N SER A 361 19.96 -3.95 -28.15
CA SER A 361 20.72 -4.64 -27.09
C SER A 361 19.96 -5.82 -26.45
N GLN A 362 19.27 -6.58 -27.30
CA GLN A 362 18.43 -7.72 -26.88
C GLN A 362 19.15 -8.67 -25.92
N ASP A 363 20.38 -9.09 -26.22
CA ASP A 363 21.16 -10.02 -25.37
C ASP A 363 21.46 -9.48 -23.96
N ILE A 364 21.61 -8.16 -23.81
CA ILE A 364 21.87 -7.53 -22.49
C ILE A 364 20.55 -7.47 -21.71
N PHE A 365 19.47 -7.07 -22.37
CA PHE A 365 18.13 -7.03 -21.77
C PHE A 365 17.70 -8.42 -21.31
N GLU A 366 17.78 -9.42 -22.17
CA GLU A 366 17.39 -10.78 -21.85
C GLU A 366 18.13 -11.30 -20.62
N ARG A 367 19.47 -11.18 -20.60
CA ARG A 367 20.29 -11.63 -19.46
C ARG A 367 19.93 -10.93 -18.15
N CYS A 368 19.60 -9.63 -18.18
CA CYS A 368 19.21 -8.90 -16.98
C CYS A 368 17.81 -9.27 -16.50
N ILE A 369 16.85 -9.38 -17.42
CA ILE A 369 15.45 -9.70 -17.09
C ILE A 369 15.33 -11.15 -16.62
N LEU A 370 16.07 -12.10 -17.20
CA LEU A 370 16.11 -13.50 -16.75
C LEU A 370 16.50 -13.64 -15.28
N ARG A 371 17.38 -12.78 -14.77
CA ARG A 371 17.75 -12.79 -13.34
C ARG A 371 16.59 -12.35 -12.44
N ASN A 372 15.67 -11.55 -12.94
CA ASN A 372 14.53 -11.05 -12.18
C ASN A 372 13.42 -12.10 -12.00
N ILE A 373 13.47 -13.24 -12.70
CA ILE A 373 12.58 -14.40 -12.44
C ILE A 373 12.71 -14.86 -10.97
N PHE A 374 13.93 -14.80 -10.42
CA PHE A 374 14.24 -15.22 -9.05
C PHE A 374 14.38 -14.04 -8.08
N HIS A 375 13.81 -12.87 -8.43
CA HIS A 375 13.79 -11.71 -7.54
C HIS A 375 12.99 -12.01 -6.25
N SER A 376 13.12 -11.25 -5.18
CA SER A 376 12.27 -11.45 -3.98
C SER A 376 10.85 -10.93 -4.16
N SER A 377 10.71 -9.74 -4.75
CA SER A 377 9.42 -9.12 -5.06
C SER A 377 8.65 -9.90 -6.14
N ILE A 378 7.43 -10.34 -5.80
CA ILE A 378 6.51 -11.03 -6.73
C ILE A 378 6.16 -10.12 -7.91
N GLU A 379 5.94 -8.82 -7.69
CA GLU A 379 5.59 -7.87 -8.76
C GLU A 379 6.72 -7.77 -9.80
N VAL A 380 7.98 -7.78 -9.36
CA VAL A 380 9.15 -7.78 -10.25
C VAL A 380 9.22 -9.08 -11.05
N LYS A 381 8.91 -10.24 -10.44
CA LYS A 381 8.84 -11.52 -11.17
C LYS A 381 7.78 -11.47 -12.26
N GLU A 382 6.57 -11.04 -11.91
CA GLU A 382 5.45 -10.94 -12.87
C GLU A 382 5.81 -10.05 -14.06
N GLN A 383 6.40 -8.88 -13.79
CA GLN A 383 6.82 -7.97 -14.83
C GLN A 383 7.98 -8.50 -15.67
N ALA A 384 8.95 -9.18 -15.06
CA ALA A 384 10.06 -9.79 -15.78
C ALA A 384 9.59 -10.95 -16.66
N CYS A 385 8.75 -11.84 -16.13
CA CYS A 385 8.16 -12.95 -16.87
C CYS A 385 7.30 -12.49 -18.05
N TYR A 386 6.51 -11.44 -17.87
CA TYR A 386 5.78 -10.78 -18.96
C TYR A 386 6.73 -10.26 -20.05
N CYS A 387 7.80 -9.55 -19.68
CA CYS A 387 8.77 -9.09 -20.67
C CYS A 387 9.46 -10.25 -21.40
N ILE A 388 9.77 -11.35 -20.70
CA ILE A 388 10.39 -12.53 -21.33
C ILE A 388 9.45 -13.13 -22.37
N SER A 389 8.22 -13.43 -21.98
CA SER A 389 7.25 -14.09 -22.86
C SER A 389 6.79 -13.20 -24.02
N SER A 390 6.80 -11.88 -23.87
CA SER A 390 6.41 -10.95 -24.94
C SER A 390 7.52 -10.55 -25.91
N PHE A 391 8.79 -10.57 -25.49
CA PHE A 391 9.88 -10.00 -26.29
C PHE A 391 11.01 -10.98 -26.64
N PHE A 392 11.01 -12.19 -26.06
CA PHE A 392 12.10 -13.16 -26.25
C PHE A 392 11.56 -14.57 -26.56
N ASP A 393 12.44 -15.43 -27.04
CA ASP A 393 12.20 -16.87 -27.20
C ASP A 393 12.42 -17.59 -25.87
N ALA A 394 11.63 -18.61 -25.56
CA ALA A 394 11.75 -19.29 -24.26
C ALA A 394 13.08 -20.02 -24.07
N LYS A 395 13.82 -20.33 -25.15
CA LYS A 395 15.01 -21.20 -25.13
C LYS A 395 16.04 -20.82 -24.05
N ASN A 396 16.36 -19.53 -23.92
CA ASN A 396 17.33 -19.07 -22.93
C ASN A 396 16.75 -19.12 -21.51
N ALA A 397 15.47 -18.81 -21.35
CA ALA A 397 14.77 -18.92 -20.07
C ALA A 397 14.71 -20.38 -19.58
N VAL A 398 14.33 -21.31 -20.47
CA VAL A 398 14.34 -22.76 -20.25
C VAL A 398 15.73 -23.23 -19.82
N CYS A 399 16.76 -22.92 -20.62
CA CYS A 399 18.15 -23.26 -20.27
C CYS A 399 18.60 -22.69 -18.92
N SER A 400 18.19 -21.46 -18.59
CA SER A 400 18.53 -20.80 -17.33
C SER A 400 17.86 -21.49 -16.14
N ILE A 401 16.57 -21.80 -16.26
CA ILE A 401 15.77 -22.46 -15.23
C ILE A 401 16.29 -23.87 -14.95
N ILE A 402 16.55 -24.67 -15.99
CA ILE A 402 17.06 -26.05 -15.85
C ILE A 402 18.43 -26.09 -15.16
N ARG A 403 19.28 -25.08 -15.39
CA ARG A 403 20.59 -24.97 -14.74
C ARG A 403 20.53 -24.40 -13.32
N THR A 404 19.42 -23.81 -12.91
CA THR A 404 19.26 -23.18 -11.61
C THR A 404 18.80 -24.21 -10.58
N ASN A 405 19.47 -24.23 -9.41
CA ASN A 405 19.03 -25.09 -8.30
C ASN A 405 17.86 -24.43 -7.56
N ILE A 406 16.65 -24.74 -8.00
CA ILE A 406 15.39 -24.22 -7.43
C ILE A 406 15.10 -24.99 -6.14
N THR A 407 15.03 -24.30 -5.01
CA THR A 407 14.89 -24.96 -3.69
C THR A 407 13.80 -24.39 -2.81
N THR A 408 13.30 -23.18 -3.11
CA THR A 408 12.31 -22.50 -2.28
C THR A 408 10.99 -22.27 -3.02
N PRO A 409 9.86 -22.08 -2.30
CA PRO A 409 8.59 -21.67 -2.92
C PRO A 409 8.73 -20.40 -3.76
N SER A 410 9.56 -19.45 -3.31
CA SER A 410 9.82 -18.20 -4.03
C SER A 410 10.42 -18.47 -5.40
N ASP A 411 11.41 -19.35 -5.49
CA ASP A 411 12.07 -19.68 -6.77
C ASP A 411 11.05 -20.26 -7.76
N TYR A 412 10.22 -21.21 -7.29
CA TYR A 412 9.18 -21.82 -8.09
C TYR A 412 8.09 -20.84 -8.54
N ILE A 413 7.71 -19.85 -7.70
CA ILE A 413 6.73 -18.83 -8.10
C ILE A 413 7.19 -18.11 -9.38
N GLY A 414 8.47 -17.76 -9.49
CA GLY A 414 9.00 -17.13 -10.71
C GLY A 414 8.85 -18.02 -11.94
N VAL A 415 9.18 -19.31 -11.79
CA VAL A 415 9.04 -20.31 -12.85
C VAL A 415 7.57 -20.50 -13.25
N PHE A 416 6.67 -20.57 -12.28
CA PHE A 416 5.24 -20.75 -12.52
C PHE A 416 4.64 -19.54 -13.24
N VAL A 417 5.00 -18.33 -12.79
CA VAL A 417 4.55 -17.09 -13.43
C VAL A 417 5.05 -17.03 -14.86
N LEU A 418 6.30 -17.44 -15.14
CA LEU A 418 6.82 -17.50 -16.50
C LEU A 418 5.94 -18.39 -17.40
N VAL A 419 5.71 -19.64 -16.98
CA VAL A 419 4.89 -20.60 -17.74
C VAL A 419 3.48 -20.05 -18.00
N ARG A 420 2.85 -19.47 -16.97
CA ARG A 420 1.53 -18.82 -17.09
C ARG A 420 1.53 -17.71 -18.15
N GLU A 421 2.57 -16.88 -18.20
CA GLU A 421 2.63 -15.79 -19.20
C GLU A 421 2.89 -16.30 -20.63
N PHE A 422 3.52 -17.47 -20.81
CA PHE A 422 3.59 -18.14 -22.11
C PHE A 422 2.24 -18.73 -22.52
N PHE A 423 1.51 -19.35 -21.58
CA PHE A 423 0.15 -19.86 -21.81
C PHE A 423 -0.83 -18.78 -22.26
N LYS A 424 -0.76 -17.59 -21.65
CA LYS A 424 -1.60 -16.45 -22.06
C LYS A 424 -1.31 -15.93 -23.47
N GLN A 425 -0.16 -16.27 -24.04
CA GLN A 425 0.27 -15.85 -25.37
C GLN A 425 0.16 -16.97 -26.40
N ASP A 426 -0.47 -18.10 -26.05
CA ASP A 426 -0.61 -19.27 -26.91
C ASP A 426 0.75 -19.82 -27.41
N ARG A 427 1.80 -19.72 -26.56
CA ARG A 427 3.19 -20.15 -26.84
C ARG A 427 3.61 -21.35 -25.98
N ASP A 428 2.67 -22.25 -25.70
CA ASP A 428 2.79 -23.36 -24.74
C ASP A 428 3.95 -24.29 -25.09
N ASP A 429 4.15 -24.56 -26.39
CA ASP A 429 5.17 -25.50 -26.88
C ASP A 429 6.60 -25.11 -26.49
N GLU A 430 6.86 -23.82 -26.30
CA GLU A 430 8.19 -23.31 -25.98
C GLU A 430 8.61 -23.58 -24.53
N VAL A 431 7.66 -23.84 -23.64
CA VAL A 431 7.90 -24.07 -22.21
C VAL A 431 7.65 -25.52 -21.78
N ASN A 432 7.49 -26.45 -22.73
CA ASN A 432 7.23 -27.87 -22.47
C ASN A 432 8.24 -28.51 -21.51
N GLU A 433 9.55 -28.22 -21.66
CA GLU A 433 10.58 -28.76 -20.76
C GLU A 433 10.42 -28.24 -19.32
N ILE A 434 9.99 -26.98 -19.14
CA ILE A 434 9.71 -26.42 -17.82
C ILE A 434 8.43 -27.03 -17.25
N VAL A 435 7.39 -27.22 -18.07
CA VAL A 435 6.15 -27.86 -17.65
C VAL A 435 6.42 -29.30 -17.17
N GLU A 436 7.23 -30.06 -17.91
CA GLU A 436 7.65 -31.41 -17.51
C GLU A 436 8.40 -31.38 -16.17
N LEU A 437 9.31 -30.41 -15.98
CA LEU A 437 9.96 -30.19 -14.69
C LEU A 437 8.92 -29.95 -13.59
N ILE A 438 7.93 -29.09 -13.82
CA ILE A 438 6.88 -28.73 -12.85
C ILE A 438 6.03 -29.94 -12.45
N CYS A 439 5.60 -30.73 -13.42
CA CYS A 439 4.80 -31.93 -13.21
C CYS A 439 5.54 -32.98 -12.36
N ASN A 440 6.86 -33.05 -12.50
CA ASN A 440 7.71 -33.98 -11.75
C ASN A 440 8.20 -33.43 -10.39
N ILE A 441 7.85 -32.20 -10.00
CA ILE A 441 8.24 -31.66 -8.68
C ILE A 441 7.57 -32.47 -7.57
N ARG A 442 8.36 -32.91 -6.58
CA ARG A 442 7.83 -33.37 -5.29
C ARG A 442 8.01 -32.28 -4.23
N VAL A 443 6.92 -31.67 -3.82
CA VAL A 443 6.94 -30.52 -2.89
C VAL A 443 7.21 -30.99 -1.46
N ASP A 444 8.26 -30.47 -0.83
CA ASP A 444 8.54 -30.72 0.58
C ASP A 444 7.45 -30.07 1.45
N SER A 445 6.90 -30.83 2.40
CA SER A 445 6.00 -30.35 3.45
C SER A 445 6.51 -29.11 4.23
N ASN A 446 7.82 -28.88 4.28
CA ASN A 446 8.44 -27.69 4.87
C ASN A 446 8.09 -26.40 4.13
N PHE A 447 7.69 -26.48 2.85
CA PHE A 447 7.27 -25.31 2.06
C PHE A 447 6.08 -24.59 2.72
N ALA A 448 5.24 -25.31 3.46
CA ALA A 448 4.11 -24.74 4.20
C ALA A 448 4.51 -23.76 5.32
N LYS A 449 5.80 -23.65 5.66
CA LYS A 449 6.32 -22.68 6.63
C LYS A 449 6.59 -21.29 6.01
N PHE A 450 6.65 -21.19 4.68
CA PHE A 450 6.93 -19.95 3.99
C PHE A 450 5.65 -19.12 3.81
N LYS A 451 5.80 -17.79 3.85
CA LYS A 451 4.67 -16.85 3.73
C LYS A 451 4.01 -16.92 2.35
N GLU A 452 4.79 -17.26 1.33
CA GLU A 452 4.38 -17.30 -0.07
C GLU A 452 3.73 -18.63 -0.47
N PHE A 453 3.57 -19.59 0.46
CA PHE A 453 3.09 -20.93 0.14
C PHE A 453 1.72 -20.96 -0.52
N GLU A 454 0.78 -20.12 -0.09
CA GLU A 454 -0.55 -20.04 -0.72
C GLU A 454 -0.48 -19.57 -2.18
N VAL A 455 0.38 -18.59 -2.48
CA VAL A 455 0.61 -18.10 -3.84
C VAL A 455 1.25 -19.21 -4.70
N PHE A 456 2.23 -19.92 -4.14
CA PHE A 456 2.83 -21.09 -4.77
C PHE A 456 1.78 -22.15 -5.14
N VAL A 457 0.90 -22.52 -4.19
CA VAL A 457 -0.15 -23.53 -4.42
C VAL A 457 -1.14 -23.06 -5.49
N SER A 458 -1.57 -21.79 -5.44
CA SER A 458 -2.50 -21.23 -6.42
C SER A 458 -1.93 -21.30 -7.85
N LEU A 459 -0.68 -20.91 -8.03
CA LEU A 459 -0.01 -20.92 -9.33
C LEU A 459 0.29 -22.34 -9.82
N TYR A 460 0.70 -23.25 -8.92
CA TYR A 460 0.89 -24.66 -9.25
C TYR A 460 -0.42 -25.27 -9.77
N VAL A 461 -1.52 -25.06 -9.04
CA VAL A 461 -2.85 -25.54 -9.44
C VAL A 461 -3.26 -24.97 -10.80
N GLU A 462 -3.07 -23.67 -11.03
CA GLU A 462 -3.38 -23.01 -12.31
C GLU A 462 -2.65 -23.66 -13.48
N ILE A 463 -1.35 -23.94 -13.33
CA ILE A 463 -0.55 -24.61 -14.37
C ILE A 463 -1.02 -26.03 -14.61
N ILE A 464 -1.22 -26.82 -13.55
CA ILE A 464 -1.68 -28.21 -13.72
C ILE A 464 -3.07 -28.22 -14.37
N GLU A 465 -3.98 -27.30 -14.03
CA GLU A 465 -5.30 -27.19 -14.67
C GLU A 465 -5.18 -26.92 -16.17
N HIS A 466 -4.34 -25.98 -16.57
CA HIS A 466 -4.12 -25.63 -17.98
C HIS A 466 -3.55 -26.81 -18.77
N VAL A 467 -2.48 -27.43 -18.26
CA VAL A 467 -1.82 -28.56 -18.93
C VAL A 467 -2.78 -29.74 -19.07
N SER A 468 -3.59 -30.00 -18.05
CA SER A 468 -4.59 -31.07 -18.06
C SER A 468 -5.75 -30.84 -19.03
N GLY A 469 -5.99 -29.59 -19.43
CA GLY A 469 -6.98 -29.23 -20.45
C GLY A 469 -6.47 -29.44 -21.88
N ILE A 470 -5.15 -29.47 -22.08
CA ILE A 470 -4.49 -29.62 -23.38
C ILE A 470 -4.07 -31.07 -23.62
N ILE A 471 -3.49 -31.70 -22.60
CA ILE A 471 -2.97 -33.07 -22.64
C ILE A 471 -3.70 -33.87 -21.56
N CYS A 472 -4.13 -35.10 -21.88
CA CYS A 472 -4.65 -36.01 -20.86
C CYS A 472 -3.55 -36.18 -19.79
N ILE A 473 -3.86 -35.92 -18.51
CA ILE A 473 -2.89 -36.05 -17.39
C ILE A 473 -2.13 -37.39 -17.42
N ASN A 474 -2.77 -38.45 -17.93
CA ASN A 474 -2.18 -39.78 -18.05
C ASN A 474 -1.04 -39.88 -19.08
N ASP A 475 -0.92 -38.92 -19.99
CA ASP A 475 0.15 -38.82 -20.98
C ASP A 475 1.34 -37.98 -20.45
N ILE A 476 1.16 -37.31 -19.30
CA ILE A 476 2.19 -36.52 -18.61
C ILE A 476 2.93 -37.42 -17.62
N GLY A 477 3.84 -38.28 -18.10
CA GLY A 477 4.88 -38.94 -17.29
C GLY A 477 4.45 -39.51 -15.92
N ASP A 478 5.30 -39.34 -14.90
CA ASP A 478 5.07 -39.83 -13.53
C ASP A 478 4.10 -38.92 -12.75
N THR A 479 2.81 -39.24 -12.85
CA THR A 479 1.72 -38.53 -12.14
C THR A 479 1.75 -38.70 -10.61
N GLU A 480 2.61 -39.56 -10.05
CA GLU A 480 2.66 -39.82 -8.60
C GLU A 480 3.06 -38.57 -7.81
N SER A 481 3.97 -37.75 -8.35
CA SER A 481 4.37 -36.48 -7.73
C SER A 481 3.20 -35.50 -7.60
N ILE A 482 2.35 -35.42 -8.63
CA ILE A 482 1.14 -34.59 -8.60
C ILE A 482 0.16 -35.11 -7.55
N PHE A 483 -0.08 -36.43 -7.48
CA PHE A 483 -0.95 -37.01 -6.45
C PHE A 483 -0.46 -36.69 -5.03
N GLU A 484 0.84 -36.82 -4.77
CA GLU A 484 1.41 -36.51 -3.46
C GLU A 484 1.32 -35.01 -3.11
N ASN A 485 1.59 -34.13 -4.08
CA ASN A 485 1.49 -32.68 -3.89
C ASN A 485 0.05 -32.26 -3.57
N VAL A 486 -0.92 -32.71 -4.39
CA VAL A 486 -2.34 -32.40 -4.21
C VAL A 486 -2.83 -32.93 -2.87
N TYR A 487 -2.47 -34.17 -2.51
CA TYR A 487 -2.80 -34.70 -1.19
C TYR A 487 -2.22 -33.83 -0.06
N MET A 488 -0.94 -33.42 -0.18
CA MET A 488 -0.29 -32.56 0.81
C MET A 488 -0.99 -31.20 0.94
N PHE A 489 -1.36 -30.55 -0.17
CA PHE A 489 -2.09 -29.29 -0.16
C PHE A 489 -3.47 -29.43 0.52
N LEU A 490 -4.18 -30.53 0.28
CA LEU A 490 -5.43 -30.85 0.98
C LEU A 490 -5.22 -31.09 2.48
N VAL A 491 -4.11 -31.73 2.88
CA VAL A 491 -3.74 -31.87 4.29
C VAL A 491 -3.47 -30.52 4.94
N LYS A 492 -2.79 -29.60 4.23
CA LYS A 492 -2.50 -28.25 4.71
C LYS A 492 -3.69 -27.30 4.63
N ASN A 493 -4.77 -27.69 3.95
CA ASN A 493 -6.00 -26.91 3.79
C ASN A 493 -5.76 -25.50 3.20
N VAL A 494 -4.92 -25.43 2.17
CA VAL A 494 -4.54 -24.19 1.48
C VAL A 494 -5.19 -24.19 0.09
N TYR A 495 -5.77 -23.06 -0.33
CA TYR A 495 -6.44 -22.92 -1.63
C TYR A 495 -7.42 -24.07 -1.94
N SER A 496 -8.22 -24.46 -0.94
CA SER A 496 -9.03 -25.69 -0.87
C SER A 496 -9.80 -26.01 -2.15
N ILE A 497 -10.36 -24.99 -2.78
CA ILE A 497 -11.20 -25.05 -3.98
C ILE A 497 -10.40 -25.49 -5.19
N GLY A 498 -9.33 -24.75 -5.53
CA GLY A 498 -8.53 -25.02 -6.72
C GLY A 498 -7.83 -26.36 -6.59
N VAL A 499 -7.33 -26.69 -5.40
CA VAL A 499 -6.75 -28.00 -5.13
C VAL A 499 -7.79 -29.12 -5.28
N SER A 500 -9.04 -28.90 -4.86
CA SER A 500 -10.12 -29.88 -5.03
C SER A 500 -10.48 -30.10 -6.49
N ARG A 501 -10.46 -29.06 -7.33
CA ARG A 501 -10.71 -29.18 -8.78
C ARG A 501 -9.72 -30.12 -9.44
N ILE A 502 -8.42 -29.95 -9.14
CA ILE A 502 -7.38 -30.88 -9.57
C ILE A 502 -7.63 -32.28 -9.02
N ALA A 503 -7.96 -32.40 -7.73
CA ALA A 503 -8.24 -33.70 -7.13
C ALA A 503 -9.38 -34.45 -7.86
N TRP A 504 -10.43 -33.76 -8.28
CA TRP A 504 -11.52 -34.37 -9.05
C TRP A 504 -11.05 -34.93 -10.40
N MET A 505 -10.17 -34.21 -11.10
CA MET A 505 -9.60 -34.67 -12.36
C MET A 505 -8.77 -35.94 -12.15
N LEU A 506 -7.94 -35.96 -11.10
CA LEU A 506 -7.04 -37.06 -10.77
C LEU A 506 -7.75 -38.31 -10.25
N MET A 507 -8.87 -38.16 -9.53
CA MET A 507 -9.63 -39.29 -9.00
C MET A 507 -10.33 -40.10 -10.11
N LYS A 508 -10.72 -39.46 -11.22
CA LYS A 508 -11.32 -40.17 -12.37
C LYS A 508 -10.37 -41.19 -12.99
N SER A 509 -9.08 -40.89 -12.99
CA SER A 509 -8.03 -41.73 -13.57
C SER A 509 -7.33 -42.64 -12.55
N ASN A 510 -7.46 -42.41 -11.24
CA ASN A 510 -6.75 -43.19 -10.23
C ASN A 510 -7.61 -43.58 -9.01
N LYS A 511 -8.03 -44.86 -8.97
CA LYS A 511 -8.80 -45.44 -7.86
C LYS A 511 -8.07 -45.40 -6.51
N ARG A 512 -6.75 -45.65 -6.49
CA ARG A 512 -5.97 -45.65 -5.23
C ARG A 512 -5.92 -44.25 -4.62
N PHE A 513 -5.82 -43.22 -5.46
CA PHE A 513 -5.88 -41.83 -5.02
C PHE A 513 -7.28 -41.49 -4.49
N ALA A 514 -8.35 -41.87 -5.20
CA ALA A 514 -9.72 -41.71 -4.73
C ALA A 514 -9.99 -42.40 -3.38
N ASP A 515 -9.50 -43.61 -3.17
CA ASP A 515 -9.57 -44.34 -1.90
C ASP A 515 -8.82 -43.63 -0.77
N ARG A 516 -7.69 -42.98 -1.09
CA ARG A 516 -6.90 -42.20 -0.12
C ARG A 516 -7.60 -40.91 0.27
N ILE A 517 -8.18 -40.19 -0.70
CA ILE A 517 -8.95 -38.96 -0.47
C ILE A 517 -10.22 -39.25 0.34
N PHE A 518 -10.93 -40.33 0.03
CA PHE A 518 -12.11 -40.75 0.80
C PHE A 518 -11.76 -41.08 2.25
N ARG A 519 -10.70 -41.87 2.51
CA ARG A 519 -10.28 -42.19 3.88
C ARG A 519 -9.88 -40.96 4.69
N ALA A 520 -9.38 -39.91 4.03
CA ALA A 520 -8.97 -38.67 4.67
C ALA A 520 -10.15 -37.72 4.99
N ILE A 521 -11.36 -37.98 4.48
CA ILE A 521 -12.54 -37.13 4.69
C ILE A 521 -12.85 -36.91 6.18
N ASN A 522 -12.59 -37.92 7.02
CA ASN A 522 -12.79 -37.87 8.48
C ASN A 522 -11.96 -36.81 9.20
N ARG A 523 -10.96 -36.21 8.52
CA ARG A 523 -10.24 -35.04 9.05
C ARG A 523 -11.10 -33.78 9.12
N CYS A 524 -12.27 -33.77 8.48
CA CYS A 524 -13.28 -32.72 8.53
C CYS A 524 -12.76 -31.32 8.11
N ASN A 525 -11.66 -31.24 7.36
CA ASN A 525 -11.17 -29.98 6.81
C ASN A 525 -11.86 -29.66 5.47
N GLU A 526 -11.90 -28.38 5.11
CA GLU A 526 -12.58 -27.91 3.90
C GLU A 526 -12.07 -28.62 2.65
N GLY A 527 -10.75 -28.73 2.48
CA GLY A 527 -10.13 -29.35 1.31
C GLY A 527 -10.59 -30.79 1.07
N PHE A 528 -10.54 -31.68 2.07
CA PHE A 528 -10.97 -33.07 1.87
C PHE A 528 -12.47 -33.22 1.67
N ILE A 529 -13.28 -32.34 2.29
CA ILE A 529 -14.72 -32.31 2.05
C ILE A 529 -14.96 -31.89 0.58
N LEU A 530 -14.45 -30.74 0.13
CA LEU A 530 -14.62 -30.30 -1.25
C LEU A 530 -14.07 -31.31 -2.28
N ALA A 531 -12.90 -31.90 -2.03
CA ALA A 531 -12.30 -32.90 -2.92
C ALA A 531 -13.20 -34.14 -3.08
N ASN A 532 -13.95 -34.56 -2.05
CA ASN A 532 -14.83 -35.73 -2.15
C ASN A 532 -16.17 -35.43 -2.83
N ALA A 533 -16.53 -34.16 -3.10
CA ALA A 533 -17.80 -33.79 -3.73
C ALA A 533 -18.03 -34.45 -5.11
N ARG A 534 -16.96 -34.80 -5.83
CA ARG A 534 -17.00 -35.51 -7.12
C ARG A 534 -16.27 -36.85 -7.09
N ASN A 535 -16.18 -37.49 -5.92
CA ASN A 535 -15.59 -38.82 -5.80
C ASN A 535 -16.62 -39.90 -6.20
N GLU A 536 -16.80 -40.09 -7.50
CA GLU A 536 -17.77 -41.04 -8.08
C GLU A 536 -17.63 -42.47 -7.52
N ILE A 537 -16.41 -42.89 -7.15
CA ILE A 537 -16.11 -44.23 -6.62
C ILE A 537 -16.75 -44.46 -5.24
N HIS A 538 -16.83 -43.42 -4.40
CA HIS A 538 -17.34 -43.51 -3.02
C HIS A 538 -18.59 -42.63 -2.80
N MET A 539 -19.26 -42.21 -3.87
CA MET A 539 -20.32 -41.19 -3.80
C MET A 539 -21.41 -41.52 -2.77
N ASP A 540 -21.91 -42.76 -2.75
CA ASP A 540 -22.93 -43.19 -1.78
C ASP A 540 -22.49 -43.06 -0.32
N LYS A 541 -21.19 -43.29 -0.04
CA LYS A 541 -20.64 -43.18 1.31
C LYS A 541 -20.38 -41.74 1.68
N VAL A 542 -19.88 -40.93 0.74
CA VAL A 542 -19.70 -39.48 0.91
C VAL A 542 -21.04 -38.81 1.19
N GLU A 543 -22.08 -39.14 0.44
CA GLU A 543 -23.44 -38.62 0.64
C GLU A 543 -23.97 -38.93 2.04
N LYS A 544 -23.85 -40.19 2.50
CA LYS A 544 -24.24 -40.57 3.88
C LYS A 544 -23.48 -39.76 4.93
N GLN A 545 -22.17 -39.59 4.72
CA GLN A 545 -21.32 -38.82 5.64
C GLN A 545 -21.72 -37.33 5.68
N TYR A 546 -22.05 -36.74 4.53
CA TYR A 546 -22.52 -35.36 4.44
C TYR A 546 -23.84 -35.15 5.14
N GLN A 547 -24.81 -36.05 4.95
CA GLN A 547 -26.09 -35.99 5.67
C GLN A 547 -25.88 -36.11 7.18
N GLU A 548 -25.01 -37.02 7.64
CA GLU A 548 -24.67 -37.14 9.05
C GLU A 548 -24.05 -35.85 9.61
N TRP A 549 -23.08 -35.25 8.91
CA TRP A 549 -22.45 -34.00 9.34
C TRP A 549 -23.39 -32.80 9.28
N LEU A 550 -24.33 -32.73 8.34
CA LEU A 550 -25.35 -31.68 8.34
C LEU A 550 -26.29 -31.79 9.55
N ARG A 551 -26.56 -33.01 10.03
CA ARG A 551 -27.38 -33.25 11.23
C ARG A 551 -26.61 -32.99 12.53
N HIS A 552 -25.37 -33.49 12.64
CA HIS A 552 -24.67 -33.60 13.92
C HIS A 552 -23.27 -32.96 13.95
N GLY A 553 -22.76 -32.47 12.82
CA GLY A 553 -21.43 -31.88 12.71
C GLY A 553 -21.33 -30.48 13.32
N SER A 554 -20.08 -30.01 13.48
CA SER A 554 -19.79 -28.63 13.87
C SER A 554 -20.25 -27.63 12.81
N ILE A 555 -20.45 -26.35 13.17
CA ILE A 555 -20.85 -25.32 12.22
C ILE A 555 -19.87 -25.22 11.03
N ASP A 556 -18.56 -25.30 11.28
CA ASP A 556 -17.53 -25.23 10.24
C ASP A 556 -17.64 -26.42 9.29
N THR A 557 -17.86 -27.62 9.82
CA THR A 557 -18.09 -28.82 9.00
C THR A 557 -19.36 -28.67 8.15
N LYS A 558 -20.46 -28.15 8.72
CA LYS A 558 -21.70 -27.90 7.97
C LYS A 558 -21.48 -26.90 6.83
N ILE A 559 -20.72 -25.82 7.08
CA ILE A 559 -20.35 -24.83 6.06
C ILE A 559 -19.57 -25.49 4.92
N HIS A 560 -18.55 -26.28 5.24
CA HIS A 560 -17.73 -26.97 4.25
C HIS A 560 -18.55 -27.99 3.43
N VAL A 561 -19.45 -28.73 4.07
CA VAL A 561 -20.35 -29.68 3.39
C VAL A 561 -21.32 -28.93 2.47
N MET A 562 -21.93 -27.83 2.94
CA MET A 562 -22.84 -27.02 2.12
C MET A 562 -22.12 -26.46 0.89
N LYS A 563 -20.86 -26.03 1.06
CA LYS A 563 -19.99 -25.60 -0.05
C LYS A 563 -19.65 -26.75 -1.01
N ALA A 564 -19.46 -27.97 -0.50
CA ALA A 564 -19.23 -29.16 -1.34
C ALA A 564 -20.48 -29.55 -2.14
N ILE A 565 -21.67 -29.38 -1.57
CA ILE A 565 -22.95 -29.70 -2.23
C ILE A 565 -23.11 -28.91 -3.53
N CYS A 566 -22.62 -27.66 -3.61
CA CYS A 566 -22.59 -26.85 -4.83
C CYS A 566 -21.94 -27.57 -6.04
N PHE A 567 -21.13 -28.60 -5.81
CA PHE A 567 -20.44 -29.35 -6.84
C PHE A 567 -20.95 -30.77 -7.07
N THR A 568 -21.90 -31.19 -6.25
CA THR A 568 -22.60 -32.46 -6.41
C THR A 568 -23.72 -32.29 -7.43
N GLU A 569 -24.16 -33.37 -8.10
CA GLU A 569 -25.29 -33.31 -9.04
C GLU A 569 -26.65 -33.60 -8.37
N TYR A 570 -26.66 -33.84 -7.04
CA TYR A 570 -27.82 -34.37 -6.30
C TYR A 570 -28.38 -33.40 -5.27
N PHE A 571 -28.67 -32.16 -5.69
CA PHE A 571 -29.06 -31.08 -4.78
C PHE A 571 -30.40 -31.31 -4.06
N GLU A 572 -31.37 -31.93 -4.75
CA GLU A 572 -32.75 -32.16 -4.24
C GLU A 572 -32.75 -32.97 -2.94
N LYS A 573 -31.76 -33.83 -2.72
CA LYS A 573 -31.64 -34.66 -1.52
C LYS A 573 -31.29 -33.88 -0.25
N TYR A 574 -30.88 -32.62 -0.38
CA TYR A 574 -30.44 -31.79 0.74
C TYR A 574 -31.42 -30.64 1.07
N GLU A 575 -32.63 -30.63 0.49
CA GLU A 575 -33.59 -29.53 0.62
C GLU A 575 -33.85 -29.13 2.09
N GLU A 576 -34.14 -30.11 2.95
CA GLU A 576 -34.36 -29.88 4.39
C GLU A 576 -33.13 -29.24 5.07
N HIS A 577 -31.93 -29.69 4.71
CA HIS A 577 -30.69 -29.16 5.28
C HIS A 577 -30.37 -27.76 4.77
N VAL A 578 -30.70 -27.44 3.52
CA VAL A 578 -30.59 -26.09 2.96
C VAL A 578 -31.52 -25.14 3.70
N LEU A 579 -32.79 -25.53 3.90
CA LEU A 579 -33.76 -24.75 4.67
C LEU A 579 -33.31 -24.50 6.11
N ASN A 580 -32.83 -25.55 6.78
CA ASN A 580 -32.29 -25.42 8.13
C ASN A 580 -31.07 -24.51 8.18
N GLY A 581 -30.20 -24.56 7.15
CA GLY A 581 -29.03 -23.69 7.05
C GLY A 581 -29.38 -22.22 6.78
N LEU A 582 -30.42 -21.94 6.00
CA LEU A 582 -30.95 -20.59 5.76
C LEU A 582 -31.52 -19.93 7.04
N GLU A 583 -31.94 -20.74 8.00
CA GLU A 583 -32.41 -20.29 9.32
C GLU A 583 -31.36 -20.44 10.44
N ASP A 584 -30.08 -20.69 10.12
CA ASP A 584 -29.05 -20.85 11.14
C ASP A 584 -28.49 -19.50 11.64
N TYR A 585 -28.98 -19.07 12.81
CA TYR A 585 -28.52 -17.88 13.54
C TYR A 585 -27.63 -18.22 14.74
N THR A 586 -26.87 -19.32 14.66
CA THR A 586 -25.97 -19.72 15.74
C THR A 586 -24.94 -18.61 16.01
N THR A 587 -24.75 -18.29 17.29
CA THR A 587 -23.78 -17.27 17.75
C THR A 587 -22.84 -17.86 18.77
N ASP A 588 -21.61 -17.35 18.81
CA ASP A 588 -20.65 -17.61 19.89
C ASP A 588 -19.96 -16.31 20.32
N PHE A 589 -18.88 -16.40 21.11
CA PHE A 589 -18.11 -15.23 21.56
C PHE A 589 -17.46 -14.42 20.41
N ARG A 590 -17.38 -14.97 19.20
CA ARG A 590 -16.90 -14.31 17.97
C ARG A 590 -18.04 -13.60 17.23
N GLY A 591 -19.29 -13.80 17.65
CA GLY A 591 -20.48 -13.23 17.02
C GLY A 591 -21.27 -14.24 16.20
N ASP A 592 -21.76 -13.83 15.04
CA ASP A 592 -22.63 -14.61 14.15
C ASP A 592 -21.85 -15.61 13.30
N ILE A 593 -21.57 -16.78 13.89
CA ILE A 593 -20.87 -17.88 13.22
C ILE A 593 -21.76 -18.63 12.22
N GLY A 594 -23.08 -18.53 12.34
CA GLY A 594 -24.05 -19.11 11.40
C GLY A 594 -24.12 -18.40 10.05
N ALA A 595 -23.62 -17.16 9.94
CA ALA A 595 -23.61 -16.39 8.69
C ALA A 595 -22.91 -17.13 7.54
N GLY A 596 -21.84 -17.88 7.82
CA GLY A 596 -21.16 -18.69 6.80
C GLY A 596 -22.02 -19.82 6.27
N LEU A 597 -22.86 -20.43 7.11
CA LEU A 597 -23.75 -21.52 6.71
C LEU A 597 -24.90 -20.98 5.86
N ARG A 598 -25.54 -19.89 6.30
CA ARG A 598 -26.57 -19.17 5.53
C ARG A 598 -26.07 -18.76 4.15
N MET A 599 -24.83 -18.27 4.07
CA MET A 599 -24.19 -17.88 2.81
C MET A 599 -24.13 -19.07 1.84
N GLN A 600 -23.59 -20.22 2.28
CA GLN A 600 -23.48 -21.40 1.42
C GLN A 600 -24.85 -22.02 1.12
N SER A 601 -25.77 -22.04 2.08
CA SER A 601 -27.13 -22.54 1.88
C SER A 601 -27.90 -21.71 0.87
N LEU A 602 -27.73 -20.39 0.84
CA LEU A 602 -28.35 -19.54 -0.18
C LEU A 602 -27.81 -19.86 -1.59
N VAL A 603 -26.50 -20.04 -1.73
CA VAL A 603 -25.92 -20.46 -3.02
C VAL A 603 -26.50 -21.80 -3.47
N VAL A 604 -26.57 -22.80 -2.58
CA VAL A 604 -27.18 -24.10 -2.90
C VAL A 604 -28.66 -23.95 -3.21
N ALA A 605 -29.41 -23.12 -2.50
CA ALA A 605 -30.83 -22.89 -2.75
C ALA A 605 -31.07 -22.38 -4.18
N PHE A 606 -30.27 -21.42 -4.66
CA PHE A 606 -30.34 -20.94 -6.05
C PHE A 606 -30.01 -22.00 -7.11
N MET A 607 -29.28 -23.06 -6.75
CA MET A 607 -28.99 -24.18 -7.65
C MET A 607 -30.05 -25.28 -7.58
N ALA A 608 -30.62 -25.52 -6.40
CA ALA A 608 -31.42 -26.68 -6.07
C ALA A 608 -32.94 -26.44 -6.18
N MET A 609 -33.39 -25.23 -5.86
CA MET A 609 -34.81 -24.94 -5.63
C MET A 609 -35.38 -24.16 -6.81
N LYS A 610 -36.47 -24.67 -7.39
CA LYS A 610 -37.19 -24.02 -8.50
C LYS A 610 -38.33 -23.12 -8.03
N ASN A 611 -38.49 -22.93 -6.73
CA ASN A 611 -39.53 -22.11 -6.10
C ASN A 611 -38.99 -20.73 -5.68
N ASP A 612 -39.82 -19.93 -5.02
CA ASP A 612 -39.49 -18.57 -4.56
C ASP A 612 -38.58 -18.55 -3.31
N ILE A 613 -38.17 -19.70 -2.77
CA ILE A 613 -37.36 -19.78 -1.54
C ILE A 613 -36.03 -19.02 -1.69
N PRO A 614 -35.22 -19.22 -2.74
CA PRO A 614 -33.92 -18.55 -2.85
C PRO A 614 -34.06 -17.02 -2.92
N THR A 615 -35.04 -16.52 -3.68
CA THR A 615 -35.27 -15.07 -3.85
C THR A 615 -35.82 -14.43 -2.58
N ARG A 616 -36.66 -15.15 -1.83
CA ARG A 616 -37.14 -14.75 -0.51
C ARG A 616 -35.99 -14.52 0.49
N TYR A 617 -35.12 -15.51 0.67
CA TYR A 617 -33.97 -15.38 1.58
C TYR A 617 -32.93 -14.39 1.06
N PHE A 618 -32.76 -14.27 -0.26
CA PHE A 618 -31.94 -13.22 -0.85
C PHE A 618 -32.41 -11.83 -0.39
N VAL A 619 -33.72 -11.54 -0.50
CA VAL A 619 -34.28 -10.25 -0.07
C VAL A 619 -34.02 -10.01 1.42
N ARG A 620 -34.28 -11.01 2.28
CA ARG A 620 -34.00 -10.92 3.73
C ARG A 620 -32.54 -10.55 4.00
N TYR A 621 -31.59 -11.25 3.39
CA TYR A 621 -30.16 -11.05 3.64
C TYR A 621 -29.61 -9.77 3.01
N PHE A 622 -30.18 -9.34 1.89
CA PHE A 622 -29.82 -8.08 1.25
C PHE A 622 -30.21 -6.87 2.12
N VAL A 623 -31.33 -6.99 2.85
CA VAL A 623 -31.82 -5.97 3.79
C VAL A 623 -31.18 -6.08 5.18
N GLY A 624 -30.88 -7.30 5.63
CA GLY A 624 -30.36 -7.59 6.96
C GLY A 624 -28.97 -6.98 7.24
N LYS A 625 -28.59 -6.85 8.52
CA LYS A 625 -27.33 -6.20 8.94
C LYS A 625 -26.06 -6.88 8.43
N SER A 626 -26.07 -8.21 8.26
CA SER A 626 -24.84 -8.97 8.01
C SER A 626 -24.13 -8.49 6.75
N LYS A 627 -23.03 -7.75 6.95
CA LYS A 627 -22.21 -7.24 5.85
C LYS A 627 -21.73 -8.38 4.95
N VAL A 628 -21.37 -9.52 5.53
CA VAL A 628 -20.91 -10.69 4.77
C VAL A 628 -22.00 -11.21 3.82
N LEU A 629 -23.24 -11.33 4.30
CA LEU A 629 -24.35 -11.81 3.47
C LEU A 629 -24.78 -10.76 2.44
N ARG A 630 -24.81 -9.48 2.82
CA ARG A 630 -25.14 -8.37 1.91
C ARG A 630 -24.10 -8.24 0.80
N ASP A 631 -22.82 -8.29 1.14
CA ASP A 631 -21.72 -8.24 0.17
C ASP A 631 -21.81 -9.43 -0.81
N MET A 632 -22.22 -10.62 -0.33
CA MET A 632 -22.49 -11.77 -1.20
C MET A 632 -23.66 -11.51 -2.15
N CYS A 633 -24.79 -10.97 -1.67
CA CYS A 633 -25.93 -10.62 -2.51
C CYS A 633 -25.55 -9.59 -3.58
N VAL A 634 -24.74 -8.58 -3.23
CA VAL A 634 -24.20 -7.60 -4.19
C VAL A 634 -23.30 -8.29 -5.21
N ALA A 635 -22.42 -9.19 -4.77
CA ALA A 635 -21.55 -9.96 -5.67
C ALA A 635 -22.37 -10.80 -6.66
N MET A 636 -23.43 -11.48 -6.21
CA MET A 636 -24.37 -12.20 -7.08
C MET A 636 -25.00 -11.28 -8.14
N CYS A 637 -25.46 -10.10 -7.73
CA CYS A 637 -26.01 -9.11 -8.67
C CYS A 637 -24.97 -8.59 -9.67
N LYS A 638 -23.70 -8.43 -9.27
CA LYS A 638 -22.62 -8.00 -10.17
C LYS A 638 -22.25 -9.07 -11.19
N GLU A 639 -22.09 -10.32 -10.75
CA GLU A 639 -21.81 -11.45 -11.64
C GLU A 639 -22.94 -11.64 -12.67
N CYS A 640 -24.20 -11.54 -12.23
CA CYS A 640 -25.37 -11.58 -13.11
C CYS A 640 -25.61 -10.28 -13.92
N ARG A 641 -24.68 -9.32 -13.89
CA ARG A 641 -24.74 -8.02 -14.60
C ARG A 641 -26.00 -7.19 -14.32
N ILE A 642 -26.58 -7.36 -13.13
CA ILE A 642 -27.69 -6.55 -12.63
C ILE A 642 -27.15 -5.20 -12.15
N PHE A 643 -26.02 -5.21 -11.43
CA PHE A 643 -25.30 -4.01 -11.01
C PHE A 643 -24.06 -3.83 -11.88
N VAL A 644 -23.99 -2.73 -12.62
CA VAL A 644 -22.96 -2.51 -13.66
C VAL A 644 -21.70 -1.84 -13.08
N SER A 645 -21.84 -1.01 -12.05
CA SER A 645 -20.78 -0.23 -11.41
C SER A 645 -21.10 0.02 -9.93
N GLY A 646 -20.17 0.61 -9.17
CA GLY A 646 -20.33 0.82 -7.73
C GLY A 646 -19.89 -0.39 -6.91
N PHE A 647 -19.87 -0.19 -5.59
CA PHE A 647 -19.47 -1.20 -4.60
C PHE A 647 -18.04 -1.73 -4.78
N GLU A 648 -17.11 -0.90 -5.26
CA GLU A 648 -15.71 -1.26 -5.54
C GLU A 648 -14.93 -1.64 -4.26
N TYR A 649 -15.45 -1.23 -3.09
CA TYR A 649 -14.90 -1.63 -1.79
C TYR A 649 -15.16 -3.11 -1.46
N ILE A 650 -16.10 -3.78 -2.14
CA ILE A 650 -16.33 -5.22 -2.00
C ILE A 650 -15.23 -5.94 -2.77
N ARG A 651 -14.11 -6.21 -2.07
CA ARG A 651 -12.92 -6.90 -2.60
C ARG A 651 -13.06 -8.43 -2.62
N GLN A 652 -14.24 -8.99 -2.37
CA GLN A 652 -14.39 -10.45 -2.39
C GLN A 652 -14.05 -10.97 -3.79
N LYS A 653 -12.95 -11.75 -3.89
CA LYS A 653 -12.67 -12.59 -5.05
C LYS A 653 -13.93 -13.41 -5.29
N SER A 654 -14.59 -13.17 -6.42
CA SER A 654 -15.69 -13.94 -7.02
C SER A 654 -15.99 -15.23 -6.25
N VAL A 655 -16.80 -15.11 -5.20
CA VAL A 655 -17.19 -16.27 -4.39
C VAL A 655 -18.11 -17.08 -5.28
N TYR A 656 -17.58 -18.11 -5.94
CA TYR A 656 -18.29 -19.32 -6.39
C TYR A 656 -19.54 -19.21 -7.27
N ILE A 657 -19.94 -18.01 -7.65
CA ILE A 657 -21.18 -17.76 -8.39
C ILE A 657 -21.08 -18.26 -9.84
N SER A 658 -19.86 -18.49 -10.35
CA SER A 658 -19.64 -18.89 -11.75
C SER A 658 -20.30 -20.22 -12.13
N CYS A 659 -20.49 -21.16 -11.20
CA CYS A 659 -21.17 -22.43 -11.50
C CYS A 659 -22.71 -22.32 -11.51
N ALA A 660 -23.26 -21.19 -11.06
CA ALA A 660 -24.69 -20.99 -10.88
C ALA A 660 -25.24 -19.74 -11.58
N GLU A 661 -24.42 -19.01 -12.35
CA GLU A 661 -24.75 -17.69 -12.92
C GLU A 661 -26.10 -17.68 -13.65
N ALA A 662 -26.34 -18.66 -14.54
CA ALA A 662 -27.60 -18.76 -15.28
C ALA A 662 -28.81 -19.06 -14.36
N SER A 663 -28.64 -19.91 -13.35
CA SER A 663 -29.72 -20.26 -12.41
C SER A 663 -30.05 -19.09 -11.48
N ILE A 664 -29.03 -18.40 -11.00
CA ILE A 664 -29.16 -17.20 -10.17
C ILE A 664 -29.82 -16.09 -10.99
N TYR A 665 -29.35 -15.82 -12.21
CA TYR A 665 -29.95 -14.80 -13.08
C TYR A 665 -31.45 -15.08 -13.32
N ASN A 666 -31.80 -16.31 -13.67
CA ASN A 666 -33.19 -16.71 -13.89
C ASN A 666 -34.03 -16.56 -12.62
N SER A 667 -33.51 -16.94 -11.46
CA SER A 667 -34.23 -16.80 -10.19
C SER A 667 -34.41 -15.33 -9.79
N LEU A 668 -33.35 -14.52 -9.90
CA LEU A 668 -33.39 -13.09 -9.58
C LEU A 668 -34.29 -12.28 -10.51
N SER A 669 -34.66 -12.81 -11.69
CA SER A 669 -35.62 -12.17 -12.59
C SER A 669 -36.97 -11.86 -11.90
N ALA A 670 -37.38 -12.69 -10.93
CA ALA A 670 -38.62 -12.51 -10.17
C ALA A 670 -38.61 -11.25 -9.29
N ILE A 671 -37.43 -10.82 -8.81
CA ILE A 671 -37.26 -9.62 -7.98
C ILE A 671 -36.50 -8.52 -8.73
N ARG A 672 -36.38 -8.62 -10.06
CA ARG A 672 -35.64 -7.68 -10.88
C ARG A 672 -36.13 -6.23 -10.74
N PRO A 673 -37.45 -5.94 -10.73
CA PRO A 673 -37.93 -4.57 -10.55
C PRO A 673 -37.48 -3.94 -9.22
N PHE A 674 -37.42 -4.73 -8.15
CA PHE A 674 -36.89 -4.29 -6.85
C PHE A 674 -35.39 -3.96 -6.93
N LEU A 675 -34.60 -4.82 -7.57
CA LEU A 675 -33.16 -4.62 -7.72
C LEU A 675 -32.82 -3.41 -8.60
N ASP A 676 -33.56 -3.20 -9.69
CA ASP A 676 -33.34 -2.08 -10.61
C ASP A 676 -33.68 -0.75 -9.93
N GLU A 677 -34.79 -0.66 -9.18
CA GLU A 677 -35.11 0.57 -8.44
C GLU A 677 -34.10 0.82 -7.31
N PHE A 678 -33.70 -0.22 -6.57
CA PHE A 678 -32.64 -0.10 -5.56
C PHE A 678 -31.37 0.49 -6.17
N TYR A 679 -30.89 -0.09 -7.28
CA TYR A 679 -29.64 0.30 -7.91
C TYR A 679 -29.68 1.72 -8.45
N LYS A 680 -30.80 2.11 -9.05
CA LYS A 680 -31.05 3.47 -9.53
C LYS A 680 -30.99 4.49 -8.41
N VAL A 681 -31.70 4.27 -7.30
CA VAL A 681 -31.70 5.19 -6.15
C VAL A 681 -30.31 5.25 -5.51
N PHE A 682 -29.65 4.10 -5.36
CA PHE A 682 -28.31 4.02 -4.78
C PHE A 682 -27.28 4.82 -5.59
N THR A 683 -27.31 4.68 -6.91
CA THR A 683 -26.39 5.40 -7.81
C THR A 683 -26.61 6.91 -7.75
N ASN A 684 -27.87 7.36 -7.66
CA ASN A 684 -28.18 8.78 -7.50
C ASN A 684 -27.65 9.32 -6.16
N LEU A 685 -27.88 8.60 -5.05
CA LEU A 685 -27.39 8.99 -3.73
C LEU A 685 -25.85 9.04 -3.68
N LEU A 686 -25.17 8.12 -4.37
CA LEU A 686 -23.71 8.10 -4.46
C LEU A 686 -23.14 9.35 -5.15
N ILE A 687 -23.88 9.95 -6.09
CA ILE A 687 -23.49 11.16 -6.81
C ILE A 687 -23.88 12.43 -6.03
N GLU A 688 -25.04 12.41 -5.38
CA GLU A 688 -25.72 13.61 -4.87
C GLU A 688 -25.60 13.82 -3.35
N SER A 689 -25.08 12.85 -2.59
CA SER A 689 -25.16 12.84 -1.13
C SER A 689 -23.82 12.69 -0.40
N ASP A 690 -23.67 13.42 0.72
CA ASP A 690 -22.59 13.23 1.69
C ASP A 690 -22.87 12.11 2.72
N LYS A 691 -23.94 11.32 2.51
CA LYS A 691 -24.37 10.26 3.43
C LYS A 691 -23.42 9.07 3.43
N GLY A 692 -23.33 8.39 4.57
CA GLY A 692 -22.56 7.15 4.70
C GLY A 692 -23.18 6.00 3.88
N ASN A 693 -22.35 5.01 3.51
CA ASN A 693 -22.77 3.86 2.69
C ASN A 693 -23.99 3.12 3.26
N ASP A 694 -24.05 2.91 4.57
CA ASP A 694 -25.15 2.17 5.20
C ASP A 694 -26.48 2.92 5.09
N GLU A 695 -26.48 4.24 5.28
CA GLU A 695 -27.68 5.08 5.15
C GLU A 695 -28.17 5.10 3.70
N MET A 696 -27.26 5.24 2.73
CA MET A 696 -27.60 5.20 1.30
C MET A 696 -28.22 3.85 0.90
N ILE A 697 -27.67 2.74 1.40
CA ILE A 697 -28.20 1.40 1.15
C ILE A 697 -29.61 1.28 1.73
N TYR A 698 -29.83 1.64 2.99
CA TYR A 698 -31.16 1.53 3.61
C TYR A 698 -32.20 2.42 2.94
N MET A 699 -31.85 3.66 2.59
CA MET A 699 -32.74 4.54 1.83
C MET A 699 -33.15 3.91 0.49
N SER A 700 -32.19 3.34 -0.22
CA SER A 700 -32.42 2.70 -1.53
C SER A 700 -33.28 1.44 -1.41
N LEU A 701 -33.07 0.63 -0.37
CA LEU A 701 -33.89 -0.56 -0.07
C LEU A 701 -35.34 -0.18 0.20
N ILE A 702 -35.57 0.89 0.97
CA ILE A 702 -36.90 1.37 1.35
C ILE A 702 -37.63 1.97 0.14
N SER A 703 -36.93 2.72 -0.72
CA SER A 703 -37.50 3.21 -1.97
C SER A 703 -37.94 2.08 -2.90
N ALA A 704 -37.19 0.96 -2.92
CA ALA A 704 -37.49 -0.19 -3.76
C ALA A 704 -38.63 -1.08 -3.23
N LEU A 705 -39.08 -0.92 -1.98
CA LEU A 705 -40.04 -1.82 -1.31
C LEU A 705 -41.33 -2.07 -2.10
N SER A 706 -41.87 -1.06 -2.81
CA SER A 706 -43.13 -1.20 -3.56
C SER A 706 -43.08 -2.20 -4.72
N TYR A 707 -41.89 -2.66 -5.09
CA TYR A 707 -41.68 -3.61 -6.17
C TYR A 707 -41.63 -5.07 -5.69
N LEU A 708 -41.83 -5.33 -4.40
CA LEU A 708 -41.90 -6.68 -3.83
C LEU A 708 -43.36 -7.14 -3.67
N ASP A 709 -43.61 -8.42 -3.93
CA ASP A 709 -44.89 -9.07 -3.70
C ASP A 709 -45.00 -9.64 -2.26
N GLY A 710 -46.13 -10.26 -1.93
CA GLY A 710 -46.46 -10.66 -0.55
C GLY A 710 -45.38 -11.46 0.18
N SER A 711 -44.87 -12.55 -0.41
CA SER A 711 -43.88 -13.40 0.27
C SER A 711 -42.52 -12.72 0.39
N HIS A 712 -42.08 -11.98 -0.63
CA HIS A 712 -40.83 -11.21 -0.57
C HIS A 712 -40.93 -10.00 0.36
N HIS A 713 -42.10 -9.37 0.46
CA HIS A 713 -42.34 -8.26 1.38
C HIS A 713 -42.25 -8.74 2.84
N LYS A 714 -42.75 -9.94 3.15
CA LYS A 714 -42.56 -10.54 4.50
C LYS A 714 -41.07 -10.70 4.83
N GLU A 715 -40.28 -11.21 3.89
CA GLU A 715 -38.82 -11.40 4.08
C GLU A 715 -38.04 -10.08 4.15
N PHE A 716 -38.46 -9.06 3.40
CA PHE A 716 -37.92 -7.70 3.53
C PHE A 716 -38.11 -7.17 4.95
N VAL A 717 -39.31 -7.35 5.52
CA VAL A 717 -39.63 -6.93 6.89
C VAL A 717 -38.81 -7.71 7.91
N TYR A 718 -38.61 -9.03 7.72
CA TYR A 718 -37.68 -9.81 8.53
C TYR A 718 -36.25 -9.24 8.48
N GLY A 719 -35.76 -8.87 7.29
CA GLY A 719 -34.45 -8.24 7.13
C GLY A 719 -34.33 -6.92 7.91
N ILE A 720 -35.36 -6.07 7.90
CA ILE A 720 -35.40 -4.82 8.69
C ILE A 720 -35.35 -5.13 10.19
N ILE A 721 -36.17 -6.06 10.66
CA ILE A 721 -36.25 -6.44 12.08
C ILE A 721 -34.90 -7.01 12.56
N GLU A 722 -34.28 -7.87 11.75
CA GLU A 722 -32.95 -8.41 12.05
C GLU A 722 -31.89 -7.33 12.12
N ALA A 723 -31.94 -6.36 11.21
CA ALA A 723 -31.04 -5.24 11.24
C ALA A 723 -31.24 -4.41 12.51
N PHE A 724 -32.48 -4.03 12.81
CA PHE A 724 -32.83 -3.25 13.99
C PHE A 724 -32.35 -3.92 15.30
N GLY A 725 -32.63 -5.22 15.48
CA GLY A 725 -32.25 -5.95 16.69
C GLY A 725 -30.76 -6.26 16.85
N SER A 726 -29.90 -5.81 15.93
CA SER A 726 -28.48 -6.16 15.95
C SER A 726 -27.52 -4.99 15.75
N VAL A 727 -27.99 -3.76 15.55
CA VAL A 727 -27.17 -2.57 15.29
C VAL A 727 -26.94 -1.71 16.55
N ASP A 728 -26.05 -0.72 16.46
CA ASP A 728 -25.87 0.26 17.53
C ASP A 728 -27.02 1.28 17.59
N ALA A 729 -27.07 2.07 18.66
CA ALA A 729 -28.15 3.02 18.90
C ALA A 729 -28.34 4.06 17.77
N SER A 730 -27.26 4.45 17.08
CA SER A 730 -27.34 5.45 15.99
C SER A 730 -28.02 4.87 14.76
N MET A 731 -27.66 3.64 14.40
CA MET A 731 -28.25 2.93 13.27
C MET A 731 -29.65 2.40 13.61
N CYS A 732 -29.92 2.01 14.86
CA CYS A 732 -31.29 1.70 15.33
C CYS A 732 -32.21 2.90 15.11
N LYS A 733 -31.77 4.11 15.52
CA LYS A 733 -32.53 5.34 15.34
C LYS A 733 -32.81 5.61 13.85
N MET A 734 -31.78 5.52 13.00
CA MET A 734 -31.93 5.69 11.55
C MET A 734 -32.93 4.70 10.95
N ILE A 735 -32.79 3.40 11.26
CA ILE A 735 -33.72 2.36 10.76
C ILE A 735 -35.15 2.66 11.23
N LEU A 736 -35.32 3.05 12.50
CA LEU A 736 -36.62 3.36 13.07
C LEU A 736 -37.28 4.59 12.42
N GLU A 737 -36.51 5.65 12.15
CA GLU A 737 -36.99 6.86 11.47
C GLU A 737 -37.47 6.53 10.04
N HIS A 738 -36.71 5.73 9.29
CA HIS A 738 -37.14 5.36 7.94
C HIS A 738 -38.29 4.34 7.96
N ALA A 739 -38.29 3.40 8.90
CA ALA A 739 -39.40 2.48 9.11
C ALA A 739 -40.69 3.24 9.46
N PHE A 740 -40.58 4.34 10.20
CA PHE A 740 -41.70 5.23 10.51
C PHE A 740 -42.29 5.87 9.26
N GLU A 741 -41.48 6.29 8.29
CA GLU A 741 -41.97 6.85 7.02
C GLU A 741 -42.82 5.86 6.21
N ILE A 742 -42.49 4.56 6.28
CA ILE A 742 -43.19 3.50 5.55
C ILE A 742 -44.10 2.62 6.42
N ARG A 743 -44.38 3.03 7.66
CA ARG A 743 -45.00 2.18 8.69
C ARG A 743 -46.33 1.54 8.28
N GLU A 744 -47.14 2.21 7.46
CA GLU A 744 -48.40 1.64 6.92
C GLU A 744 -48.15 0.38 6.09
N LYS A 745 -47.07 0.37 5.30
CA LYS A 745 -46.69 -0.78 4.46
C LYS A 745 -46.16 -1.93 5.31
N LEU A 746 -45.49 -1.64 6.43
CA LEU A 746 -44.91 -2.63 7.33
C LEU A 746 -45.96 -3.29 8.25
N LEU A 747 -47.04 -2.59 8.57
CA LEU A 747 -48.02 -2.98 9.60
C LEU A 747 -48.62 -4.39 9.38
N PRO A 748 -49.08 -4.79 8.17
CA PRO A 748 -49.65 -6.12 7.96
C PRO A 748 -48.64 -7.24 8.25
N CYS A 749 -47.39 -7.06 7.79
CA CYS A 749 -46.32 -8.03 7.98
C CYS A 749 -45.90 -8.12 9.45
N ILE A 750 -45.72 -6.99 10.14
CA ILE A 750 -45.39 -6.95 11.56
C ILE A 750 -46.48 -7.62 12.41
N THR A 751 -47.75 -7.33 12.12
CA THR A 751 -48.90 -7.95 12.80
C THR A 751 -48.88 -9.47 12.59
N GLN A 752 -48.63 -9.92 11.36
CA GLN A 752 -48.52 -11.35 11.06
C GLN A 752 -47.32 -12.01 11.75
N ILE A 753 -46.15 -11.37 11.78
CA ILE A 753 -44.96 -11.89 12.47
C ILE A 753 -45.25 -12.05 13.96
N LEU A 754 -45.87 -11.06 14.61
CA LEU A 754 -46.24 -11.18 16.03
C LEU A 754 -47.31 -12.25 16.27
N ARG A 755 -48.27 -12.42 15.35
CA ARG A 755 -49.29 -13.47 15.42
C ARG A 755 -48.68 -14.87 15.30
N ASP A 756 -47.77 -15.07 14.35
CA ASP A 756 -47.02 -16.31 14.15
C ASP A 756 -46.20 -16.67 15.40
N ASN A 757 -45.75 -15.66 16.16
CA ASN A 757 -44.89 -15.79 17.35
C ASN A 757 -45.64 -15.83 18.70
N THR A 758 -46.95 -15.56 18.75
CA THR A 758 -47.73 -15.49 20.01
C THR A 758 -48.38 -16.82 20.42
N HIS A 759 -48.48 -17.79 19.51
CA HIS A 759 -49.11 -19.09 19.77
C HIS A 759 -48.18 -20.20 20.28
N PHE A 760 -46.88 -19.93 20.48
CA PHE A 760 -45.94 -20.93 21.00
C PHE A 760 -45.89 -20.89 22.54
N LYS A 761 -46.56 -21.86 23.19
CA LYS A 761 -46.31 -22.21 24.59
C LYS A 761 -44.95 -22.88 24.71
N CYS A 762 -44.10 -22.36 25.60
CA CYS A 762 -42.89 -23.06 26.04
C CYS A 762 -43.29 -24.25 26.92
N ASP A 763 -43.73 -25.35 26.31
CA ASP A 763 -43.83 -26.61 27.02
C ASP A 763 -42.40 -27.17 27.14
N GLY A 764 -41.89 -27.21 28.37
CA GLY A 764 -40.50 -27.52 28.69
C GLY A 764 -40.11 -29.00 28.51
N SER A 765 -40.20 -29.53 27.28
CA SER A 765 -39.67 -30.85 26.94
C SER A 765 -38.45 -30.76 26.01
N ASP A 766 -37.39 -31.42 26.45
CA ASP A 766 -36.03 -31.45 25.91
C ASP A 766 -35.91 -31.91 24.45
N SER A 767 -35.47 -31.02 23.57
CA SER A 767 -34.60 -31.38 22.44
C SER A 767 -33.72 -30.19 22.04
N ILE A 768 -32.48 -30.45 21.63
CA ILE A 768 -31.51 -29.43 21.21
C ILE A 768 -32.02 -28.62 19.99
N THR A 769 -32.86 -29.22 19.14
CA THR A 769 -33.60 -28.56 18.05
C THR A 769 -34.62 -27.54 18.56
N HIS A 770 -35.22 -27.78 19.73
CA HIS A 770 -36.13 -26.82 20.37
C HIS A 770 -35.40 -25.57 20.87
N ASN A 771 -34.14 -25.69 21.30
CA ASN A 771 -33.37 -24.52 21.77
C ASN A 771 -32.96 -23.56 20.64
N VAL A 772 -32.70 -24.07 19.42
CA VAL A 772 -32.31 -23.22 18.28
C VAL A 772 -33.52 -22.45 17.73
N GLN A 773 -34.66 -23.13 17.53
CA GLN A 773 -35.90 -22.45 17.11
C GLN A 773 -36.37 -21.44 18.17
N ASN A 774 -36.29 -21.77 19.46
CA ASN A 774 -36.65 -20.83 20.53
C ASN A 774 -35.75 -19.59 20.58
N ASN A 775 -34.46 -19.71 20.23
CA ASN A 775 -33.55 -18.55 20.20
C ASN A 775 -33.78 -17.65 18.97
N ILE A 776 -34.11 -18.21 17.80
CA ILE A 776 -34.45 -17.45 16.59
C ILE A 776 -35.76 -16.70 16.78
N LEU A 777 -36.79 -17.40 17.26
CA LEU A 777 -38.10 -16.84 17.56
C LEU A 777 -37.99 -15.75 18.63
N ARG A 778 -37.17 -15.93 19.68
CA ARG A 778 -36.89 -14.87 20.67
C ARG A 778 -36.20 -13.66 20.05
N ARG A 779 -35.16 -13.85 19.23
CA ARG A 779 -34.40 -12.74 18.63
C ARG A 779 -35.27 -11.88 17.72
N ILE A 780 -36.07 -12.50 16.85
CA ILE A 780 -36.97 -11.79 15.94
C ILE A 780 -38.15 -11.19 16.72
N LYS A 781 -38.76 -11.94 17.65
CA LYS A 781 -39.86 -11.45 18.50
C LYS A 781 -39.47 -10.20 19.28
N TRP A 782 -38.33 -10.20 19.97
CA TRP A 782 -37.91 -9.06 20.78
C TRP A 782 -37.59 -7.83 19.93
N ALA A 783 -36.84 -8.00 18.84
CA ALA A 783 -36.57 -6.91 17.91
C ALA A 783 -37.86 -6.35 17.27
N THR A 784 -38.84 -7.21 16.97
CA THR A 784 -40.14 -6.79 16.43
C THR A 784 -40.91 -5.95 17.46
N VAL A 785 -40.98 -6.42 18.71
CA VAL A 785 -41.68 -5.70 19.79
C VAL A 785 -41.00 -4.37 20.08
N GLU A 786 -39.67 -4.34 20.15
CA GLU A 786 -38.88 -3.13 20.36
C GLU A 786 -39.08 -2.12 19.22
N MET A 787 -39.09 -2.58 17.97
CA MET A 787 -39.37 -1.72 16.82
C MET A 787 -40.79 -1.15 16.87
N VAL A 788 -41.80 -1.97 17.21
CA VAL A 788 -43.20 -1.51 17.35
C VAL A 788 -43.33 -0.45 18.46
N VAL A 789 -42.69 -0.68 19.61
CA VAL A 789 -42.68 0.28 20.72
C VAL A 789 -42.03 1.60 20.28
N GLY A 790 -40.89 1.53 19.59
CA GLY A 790 -40.22 2.71 19.04
C GLY A 790 -41.07 3.46 18.01
N LEU A 791 -41.76 2.75 17.12
CA LEU A 791 -42.67 3.35 16.14
C LEU A 791 -43.83 4.06 16.83
N ILE A 792 -44.44 3.46 17.86
CA ILE A 792 -45.51 4.10 18.64
C ILE A 792 -45.01 5.36 19.35
N GLN A 793 -43.80 5.35 19.91
CA GLN A 793 -43.20 6.54 20.52
C GLN A 793 -43.01 7.68 19.51
N LEU A 794 -42.59 7.36 18.27
CA LEU A 794 -42.52 8.35 17.19
C LEU A 794 -43.92 8.82 16.78
N GLU A 795 -44.93 7.95 16.72
CA GLU A 795 -46.32 8.34 16.42
C GLU A 795 -46.88 9.34 17.43
N ILE A 796 -46.60 9.12 18.72
CA ILE A 796 -46.97 10.05 19.80
C ILE A 796 -46.27 11.39 19.61
N THR A 797 -44.97 11.37 19.30
CA THR A 797 -44.15 12.57 19.12
C THR A 797 -44.61 13.41 17.93
N TYR A 798 -44.98 12.77 16.81
CA TYR A 798 -45.40 13.43 15.57
C TYR A 798 -46.93 13.55 15.42
N ASN A 799 -47.71 13.12 16.42
CA ASN A 799 -49.18 13.12 16.44
C ASN A 799 -49.81 12.48 15.17
N ASN A 800 -49.34 11.30 14.79
CA ASN A 800 -49.80 10.58 13.60
C ASN A 800 -50.05 9.09 13.90
N PRO A 801 -51.17 8.76 14.58
CA PRO A 801 -51.39 7.44 15.19
C PRO A 801 -51.92 6.40 14.20
N ILE A 802 -51.13 5.34 13.99
CA ILE A 802 -51.49 4.19 13.14
C ILE A 802 -51.34 2.90 13.95
N TYR A 803 -50.18 2.68 14.56
CA TYR A 803 -49.85 1.50 15.36
C TYR A 803 -50.53 1.56 16.74
N ILE A 804 -50.56 2.74 17.37
CA ILE A 804 -51.21 2.91 18.68
C ILE A 804 -52.73 2.68 18.64
N ASN A 805 -53.36 2.86 17.47
CA ASN A 805 -54.79 2.63 17.27
C ASN A 805 -55.12 1.19 16.84
N ASN A 806 -54.10 0.34 16.60
CA ASN A 806 -54.29 -1.05 16.23
C ASN A 806 -54.42 -1.93 17.49
N TYR A 807 -55.67 -2.17 17.92
CA TYR A 807 -55.97 -2.96 19.13
C TYR A 807 -55.38 -4.37 19.11
N GLU A 808 -55.30 -5.02 17.93
CA GLU A 808 -54.71 -6.35 17.82
C GLU A 808 -53.21 -6.30 18.12
N LEU A 809 -52.51 -5.34 17.52
CA LEU A 809 -51.08 -5.12 17.72
C LEU A 809 -50.76 -4.78 19.19
N ILE A 810 -51.53 -3.88 19.79
CA ILE A 810 -51.38 -3.47 21.20
C ILE A 810 -51.67 -4.64 22.14
N SER A 811 -52.68 -5.46 21.85
CA SER A 811 -52.95 -6.68 22.61
C SER A 811 -51.78 -7.66 22.54
N MET A 812 -51.19 -7.88 21.35
CA MET A 812 -50.03 -8.76 21.19
C MET A 812 -48.80 -8.23 21.92
N VAL A 813 -48.50 -6.94 21.83
CA VAL A 813 -47.41 -6.30 22.58
C VAL A 813 -47.67 -6.40 24.09
N SER A 814 -48.90 -6.20 24.55
CA SER A 814 -49.27 -6.36 25.96
C SER A 814 -49.01 -7.77 26.48
N LEU A 815 -49.37 -8.81 25.71
CA LEU A 815 -49.11 -10.20 26.07
C LEU A 815 -47.62 -10.50 26.28
N THR A 816 -46.71 -9.76 25.64
CA THR A 816 -45.26 -9.97 25.81
C THR A 816 -44.74 -9.57 27.20
N THR A 817 -45.45 -8.71 27.93
CA THR A 817 -45.11 -8.35 29.33
C THR A 817 -45.29 -9.52 30.30
N THR A 818 -46.00 -10.57 29.88
CA THR A 818 -46.19 -11.79 30.68
C THR A 818 -45.07 -12.83 30.49
N ASP A 819 -44.13 -12.58 29.57
CA ASP A 819 -42.99 -13.45 29.29
C ASP A 819 -41.88 -13.23 30.33
N PRO A 820 -41.48 -14.26 31.12
CA PRO A 820 -40.49 -14.10 32.19
C PRO A 820 -39.07 -13.80 31.68
N PHE A 821 -38.83 -13.91 30.36
CA PHE A 821 -37.51 -13.67 29.74
C PHE A 821 -37.41 -12.33 29.02
N ILE A 822 -38.39 -11.43 29.16
CA ILE A 822 -38.35 -10.11 28.52
C ILE A 822 -37.19 -9.26 29.08
N PRO A 823 -36.40 -8.57 28.23
CA PRO A 823 -35.40 -7.61 28.69
C PRO A 823 -36.05 -6.49 29.53
N LEU A 824 -35.48 -6.17 30.70
CA LEU A 824 -36.04 -5.19 31.64
C LEU A 824 -36.31 -3.82 30.98
N GLY A 825 -35.40 -3.36 30.13
CA GLY A 825 -35.55 -2.10 29.40
C GLY A 825 -36.74 -2.12 28.44
N LEU A 826 -36.95 -3.23 27.73
CA LEU A 826 -38.08 -3.40 26.81
C LEU A 826 -39.41 -3.47 27.56
N ASN A 827 -39.45 -4.18 28.69
CA ASN A 827 -40.65 -4.25 29.54
C ASN A 827 -41.09 -2.87 30.05
N ASN A 828 -40.13 -2.04 30.46
CA ASN A 828 -40.40 -0.67 30.87
C ASN A 828 -40.95 0.17 29.71
N ALA A 829 -40.38 0.06 28.51
CA ALA A 829 -40.80 0.80 27.33
C ALA A 829 -42.22 0.39 26.87
N ILE A 830 -42.54 -0.91 26.91
CA ILE A 830 -43.90 -1.41 26.64
C ILE A 830 -44.90 -0.84 27.66
N THR A 831 -44.55 -0.88 28.95
CA THR A 831 -45.44 -0.39 30.01
C THR A 831 -45.78 1.09 29.83
N GLN A 832 -44.80 1.91 29.43
CA GLN A 832 -45.01 3.33 29.12
C GLN A 832 -45.96 3.52 27.94
N VAL A 833 -45.78 2.77 26.85
CA VAL A 833 -46.69 2.83 25.68
C VAL A 833 -48.12 2.41 26.05
N LEU A 834 -48.28 1.34 26.84
CA LEU A 834 -49.58 0.86 27.30
C LEU A 834 -50.27 1.83 28.27
N GLN A 835 -49.51 2.61 29.04
CA GLN A 835 -50.06 3.68 29.89
C GLN A 835 -50.55 4.88 29.08
N ILE A 836 -49.92 5.19 27.95
CA ILE A 836 -50.33 6.29 27.07
C ILE A 836 -51.54 5.91 26.22
N HIS A 837 -51.71 4.63 25.88
CA HIS A 837 -52.86 4.12 25.14
C HIS A 837 -54.16 4.05 25.97
N LYS A 838 -54.04 3.84 27.28
CA LYS A 838 -55.17 3.85 28.24
C LYS A 838 -55.61 5.27 28.54
#